data_AF-A0A841C1A5-F1
#
_entry.id   AF-A0A841C1A5-F1
#
_cell.length_a   1.000
_cell.length_b   1.000
_cell.length_c   1.000
_cell.angle_alpha   90.00
_cell.angle_beta   90.00
_cell.angle_gamma   90.00
#
_symmetry.space_group_name_H-M   'P 1'
#
loop_
_entity.id
_entity.type
_entity.pdbx_description
1 polymer ?
#
loop_
_entity_poly.entity_id
_entity_poly.type
_entity_poly.pdbx_seq_one_letter_code
_entity_poly.pdbx_strand_id
1 'polypeptide(L)'
;MITQSRWGAAEALGFGRADGTTAYDEIGARIRSAAPRTGPVPLQTIPDLLRDRAARERTRLPDQVQELLDLTERLAHRPIELPRITGRIGYEVRGTVIHLTHHRDGAQSERWSFPLSAPPTFLTEQAQPDDQPPILTQTHRFSVPGAHWLPLRKLIAAGRVVRMQQWRGDLVTETEPAHLYLFISHRWLGPEAPDPEGQQAAMIGWQVVAAACEAARVAFYRGLHQPRLSHPAMGLKLGVTGSDLAEAIVVNVLRPLLDEASLAALHAEVAALETRTADRGVAEARVDTGLSRLRELLMGLPALCAVLDRILVWYDYGCMPQRPHVGDEEREFQQALRHLSAYQATGRTAILLDDADAHLTRAWCTLEALVADNLTGTTDLLVGSHRAAARSGEAEHFLLRALADRPHLVWRALLDTEVFGLQTPEECLTRLGLTATHRTDLPLVYEQLLRLGGPSRLHTDDMEVVTGSFPLPVVDRGATLVVPVSSSHPVGGPPPASATIDWTGALRPGGRPSAHPDQPSWQRLAADGAHVAIVAACEGEAVLIGRWIHDHLDELARAAGGPIGTMTWLASDIAPVGHLPDGSLRTVAVDADRWLLVTTRARLQHCAAASALITGVTTAGYPLTVVAIDGRAGNIHHLPIGDPGDQRAARVATTAAAFVELPGGVFRAGLTELLGSTLGGAR
;
A
#
# COMPACT_ATOMS: atom_id res chain seq x y z
N MET A 1 30.79 8.96 2.60
CA MET A 1 29.37 8.62 2.38
C MET A 1 28.53 9.10 3.56
N ILE A 2 28.91 8.80 4.82
CA ILE A 2 28.33 9.38 6.05
C ILE A 2 28.04 10.87 5.95
N THR A 3 29.03 11.69 5.61
CA THR A 3 28.88 13.15 5.62
C THR A 3 27.77 13.61 4.66
N GLN A 4 27.72 13.05 3.45
CA GLN A 4 26.65 13.34 2.49
C GLN A 4 25.28 12.84 2.99
N SER A 5 25.23 11.64 3.57
CA SER A 5 24.00 11.09 4.16
C SER A 5 23.48 11.94 5.33
N ARG A 6 24.37 12.45 6.18
CA ARG A 6 24.01 13.27 7.34
C ARG A 6 23.51 14.64 6.92
N TRP A 7 24.22 15.30 6.02
CA TRP A 7 23.86 16.63 5.55
C TRP A 7 22.54 16.60 4.78
N GLY A 8 22.35 15.61 3.89
CA GLY A 8 21.08 15.44 3.18
C GLY A 8 19.91 15.13 4.11
N ALA A 9 20.11 14.32 5.18
CA ALA A 9 19.06 14.03 6.14
C ALA A 9 18.68 15.28 6.97
N ALA A 10 19.67 16.04 7.44
CA ALA A 10 19.43 17.28 8.15
C ALA A 10 18.72 18.34 7.29
N GLU A 11 19.10 18.45 6.01
CA GLU A 11 18.42 19.32 5.05
C GLU A 11 16.97 18.86 4.79
N ALA A 12 16.77 17.55 4.59
CA ALA A 12 15.45 16.94 4.41
C ALA A 12 14.52 17.24 5.62
N LEU A 13 14.99 17.01 6.86
CA LEU A 13 14.20 17.35 8.05
C LEU A 13 14.03 18.86 8.22
N GLY A 14 14.96 19.67 7.71
CA GLY A 14 14.82 21.12 7.63
C GLY A 14 13.57 21.54 6.86
N PHE A 15 13.22 20.84 5.77
CA PHE A 15 11.96 21.07 5.05
C PHE A 15 10.74 20.58 5.84
N GLY A 16 10.84 19.46 6.55
CA GLY A 16 9.77 18.99 7.45
C GLY A 16 9.43 19.99 8.57
N ARG A 17 10.42 20.80 8.98
CA ARG A 17 10.30 21.87 9.96
C ARG A 17 9.95 23.24 9.37
N ALA A 18 9.73 23.32 8.05
CA ALA A 18 9.33 24.57 7.40
C ALA A 18 7.98 25.07 7.95
N ASP A 19 7.64 26.33 7.66
CA ASP A 19 6.44 26.97 8.18
C ASP A 19 5.20 26.06 8.11
N GLY A 20 4.34 26.14 9.14
CA GLY A 20 3.12 25.34 9.24
C GLY A 20 2.09 25.60 8.13
N THR A 21 2.44 26.38 7.10
CA THR A 21 1.60 26.67 5.94
C THR A 21 1.95 25.85 4.71
N THR A 22 3.14 25.24 4.65
CA THR A 22 3.56 24.44 3.50
C THR A 22 2.75 23.13 3.41
N ALA A 23 2.36 22.76 2.18
CA ALA A 23 1.61 21.53 1.91
C ALA A 23 2.47 20.27 2.09
N TYR A 24 1.90 19.18 2.60
CA TYR A 24 2.65 17.95 2.89
C TYR A 24 3.29 17.33 1.63
N ASP A 25 2.59 17.35 0.50
CA ASP A 25 3.15 16.91 -0.80
C ASP A 25 4.36 17.76 -1.23
N GLU A 26 4.34 19.06 -0.96
CA GLU A 26 5.45 19.95 -1.30
C GLU A 26 6.67 19.66 -0.42
N ILE A 27 6.46 19.45 0.88
CA ILE A 27 7.52 19.03 1.80
C ILE A 27 8.14 17.72 1.31
N GLY A 28 7.32 16.72 0.96
CA GLY A 28 7.78 15.44 0.43
C GLY A 28 8.60 15.58 -0.86
N ALA A 29 8.16 16.44 -1.79
CA ALA A 29 8.88 16.71 -3.04
C ALA A 29 10.26 17.36 -2.80
N ARG A 30 10.35 18.26 -1.80
CA ARG A 30 11.62 18.90 -1.39
C ARG A 30 12.56 17.89 -0.74
N ILE A 31 12.06 17.04 0.16
CA ILE A 31 12.83 15.95 0.78
C ILE A 31 13.41 15.00 -0.27
N ARG A 32 12.58 14.57 -1.24
CA ARG A 32 13.04 13.74 -2.37
C ARG A 32 14.18 14.39 -3.13
N SER A 33 14.09 15.70 -3.35
CA SER A 33 15.08 16.46 -4.10
C SER A 33 16.41 16.65 -3.34
N ALA A 34 16.37 16.61 -2.00
CA ALA A 34 17.55 16.77 -1.14
C ALA A 34 18.29 15.47 -0.82
N ALA A 35 17.66 14.32 -1.07
CA ALA A 35 18.29 13.06 -0.73
C ALA A 35 19.44 12.69 -1.68
N PRO A 36 20.54 12.15 -1.14
CA PRO A 36 21.74 11.86 -1.92
C PRO A 36 21.56 10.67 -2.86
N ARG A 37 20.57 9.81 -2.58
CA ARG A 37 20.23 8.62 -3.38
C ARG A 37 18.73 8.40 -3.30
N THR A 38 18.13 8.13 -4.45
CA THR A 38 16.79 7.57 -4.57
C THR A 38 16.92 6.09 -4.84
N GLY A 39 16.24 5.25 -4.07
CA GLY A 39 16.13 3.84 -4.40
C GLY A 39 15.17 3.62 -5.57
N PRO A 40 14.83 2.35 -5.85
CA PRO A 40 14.02 1.99 -7.02
C PRO A 40 12.57 2.50 -6.94
N VAL A 41 12.08 2.80 -5.74
CA VAL A 41 10.71 3.26 -5.49
C VAL A 41 10.80 4.48 -4.56
N PRO A 42 11.23 5.66 -5.05
CA PRO A 42 11.28 6.84 -4.20
C PRO A 42 9.86 7.30 -3.85
N LEU A 43 9.74 8.02 -2.72
CA LEU A 43 8.52 8.74 -2.33
C LEU A 43 7.93 9.50 -3.53
N GLN A 44 6.68 9.20 -3.87
CA GLN A 44 5.95 9.84 -4.96
C GLN A 44 4.90 10.82 -4.40
N THR A 45 5.14 12.10 -4.64
CA THR A 45 4.18 13.17 -4.30
C THR A 45 3.38 13.62 -5.53
N ILE A 46 2.29 14.37 -5.31
CA ILE A 46 1.53 14.96 -6.42
C ILE A 46 2.42 15.86 -7.32
N PRO A 47 3.25 16.79 -6.78
CA PRO A 47 4.19 17.56 -7.59
C PRO A 47 5.18 16.69 -8.39
N ASP A 48 5.70 15.61 -7.81
CA ASP A 48 6.58 14.68 -8.51
C ASP A 48 5.88 13.99 -9.66
N LEU A 49 4.64 13.56 -9.44
CA LEU A 49 3.82 12.90 -10.46
C LEU A 49 3.60 13.82 -11.66
N LEU A 50 3.28 15.09 -11.41
CA LEU A 50 3.11 16.09 -12.46
C LEU A 50 4.42 16.33 -13.24
N ARG A 51 5.56 16.37 -12.54
CA ARG A 51 6.88 16.53 -13.16
C ARG A 51 7.27 15.33 -14.02
N ASP A 52 7.15 14.12 -13.48
CA ASP A 52 7.50 12.88 -14.16
C ASP A 52 6.63 12.71 -15.41
N ARG A 53 5.34 13.02 -15.29
CA ARG A 53 4.41 13.02 -16.42
C ARG A 53 4.79 14.04 -17.49
N ALA A 54 5.03 15.31 -17.12
CA ALA A 54 5.43 16.33 -18.06
C ALA A 54 6.78 16.01 -18.73
N ALA A 55 7.67 15.29 -18.06
CA ALA A 55 8.90 14.77 -18.66
C ALA A 55 8.60 13.68 -19.69
N ARG A 56 7.72 12.71 -19.36
CA ARG A 56 7.32 11.64 -20.29
C ARG A 56 6.57 12.16 -21.51
N GLU A 57 5.67 13.12 -21.33
CA GLU A 57 4.95 13.74 -22.44
C GLU A 57 5.91 14.44 -23.41
N ARG A 58 7.02 15.02 -22.90
CA ARG A 58 8.09 15.60 -23.72
C ARG A 58 8.95 14.58 -24.46
N THR A 59 9.11 13.38 -23.90
CA THR A 59 9.89 12.29 -24.52
C THR A 59 9.04 11.27 -25.26
N ARG A 60 7.73 11.54 -25.40
CA ARG A 60 6.77 10.58 -25.93
C ARG A 60 7.06 10.31 -27.41
N LEU A 61 7.23 9.02 -27.72
CA LEU A 61 7.35 8.55 -29.10
C LEU A 61 5.96 8.47 -29.76
N PRO A 62 5.86 8.61 -31.09
CA PRO A 62 4.62 8.32 -31.81
C PRO A 62 4.11 6.90 -31.49
N ASP A 63 2.79 6.72 -31.33
CA ASP A 63 2.18 5.44 -30.93
C ASP A 63 2.66 4.26 -31.80
N GLN A 64 2.83 4.47 -33.11
CA GLN A 64 3.34 3.46 -34.05
C GLN A 64 4.79 3.05 -33.75
N VAL A 65 5.63 4.00 -33.34
CA VAL A 65 7.03 3.72 -32.98
C VAL A 65 7.08 2.97 -31.65
N GLN A 66 6.24 3.35 -30.68
CA GLN A 66 6.13 2.65 -29.41
C GLN A 66 5.68 1.20 -29.62
N GLU A 67 4.66 0.98 -30.45
CA GLU A 67 4.18 -0.37 -30.80
C GLU A 67 5.28 -1.22 -31.45
N LEU A 68 6.07 -0.65 -32.37
CA LEU A 68 7.20 -1.34 -32.98
C LEU A 68 8.30 -1.68 -31.95
N LEU A 69 8.57 -0.80 -30.99
CA LEU A 69 9.52 -1.07 -29.91
C LEU A 69 9.02 -2.21 -29.01
N ASP A 70 7.76 -2.17 -28.60
CA ASP A 70 7.14 -3.20 -27.77
C ASP A 70 7.14 -4.56 -28.48
N LEU A 71 6.85 -4.58 -29.79
CA LEU A 71 6.96 -5.79 -30.62
C LEU A 71 8.41 -6.26 -30.71
N THR A 72 9.38 -5.36 -30.89
CA THR A 72 10.81 -5.72 -30.95
C THR A 72 11.28 -6.34 -29.63
N GLU A 73 10.86 -5.79 -28.48
CA GLU A 73 11.16 -6.37 -27.17
C GLU A 73 10.56 -7.78 -27.01
N ARG A 74 9.32 -7.99 -27.50
CA ARG A 74 8.68 -9.32 -27.51
C ARG A 74 9.39 -10.30 -28.45
N LEU A 75 9.95 -9.82 -29.56
CA LEU A 75 10.65 -10.62 -30.55
C LEU A 75 12.16 -10.80 -30.25
N ALA A 76 12.67 -10.18 -29.19
CA ALA A 76 14.07 -10.27 -28.79
C ALA A 76 14.50 -11.73 -28.50
N HIS A 77 15.77 -12.01 -28.74
CA HIS A 77 16.37 -13.35 -28.66
C HIS A 77 16.09 -14.04 -27.32
N ARG A 78 15.61 -15.29 -27.42
CA ARG A 78 15.28 -16.14 -26.27
C ARG A 78 16.11 -17.42 -26.36
N PRO A 79 16.94 -17.77 -25.36
CA PRO A 79 17.52 -19.09 -25.31
C PRO A 79 16.40 -20.11 -25.00
N ILE A 80 16.39 -21.23 -25.72
CA ILE A 80 15.38 -22.31 -25.55
C ILE A 80 15.52 -22.94 -24.16
N GLU A 81 16.76 -23.06 -23.68
CA GLU A 81 17.10 -23.40 -22.30
C GLU A 81 18.15 -22.43 -21.81
N LEU A 82 18.01 -21.97 -20.55
CA LEU A 82 19.06 -21.17 -19.95
C LEU A 82 20.31 -22.04 -19.78
N PRO A 83 21.49 -21.59 -20.26
CA PRO A 83 22.74 -22.32 -20.05
C PRO A 83 22.94 -22.61 -18.57
N ARG A 84 23.69 -23.66 -18.19
CA ARG A 84 24.10 -23.82 -16.78
C ARG A 84 24.84 -22.56 -16.32
N ILE A 85 24.18 -21.79 -15.45
CA ILE A 85 24.58 -20.42 -15.17
C ILE A 85 25.70 -20.42 -14.13
N THR A 86 26.93 -20.12 -14.56
CA THR A 86 28.01 -19.68 -13.66
C THR A 86 28.08 -18.16 -13.71
N GLY A 87 27.91 -17.48 -12.57
CA GLY A 87 27.96 -16.00 -12.48
C GLY A 87 26.72 -15.40 -11.83
N ARG A 88 26.59 -14.07 -11.88
CA ARG A 88 25.45 -13.32 -11.31
C ARG A 88 24.41 -13.03 -12.38
N ILE A 89 23.13 -13.18 -12.03
CA ILE A 89 22.01 -12.78 -12.89
C ILE A 89 21.39 -11.53 -12.28
N GLY A 90 21.37 -10.44 -13.03
CA GLY A 90 20.48 -9.32 -12.77
C GLY A 90 19.15 -9.54 -13.50
N TYR A 91 18.08 -8.92 -13.03
CA TYR A 91 16.83 -8.89 -13.78
C TYR A 91 16.22 -7.49 -13.82
N GLU A 92 15.44 -7.24 -14.86
CA GLU A 92 14.65 -6.03 -15.06
C GLU A 92 13.30 -6.45 -15.64
N VAL A 93 12.18 -5.96 -15.11
CA VAL A 93 10.85 -6.24 -15.66
C VAL A 93 10.32 -4.99 -16.35
N ARG A 94 9.87 -5.14 -17.59
CA ARG A 94 9.25 -4.09 -18.41
C ARG A 94 7.92 -4.58 -18.95
N GLY A 95 6.83 -4.01 -18.44
CA GLY A 95 5.48 -4.45 -18.79
C GLY A 95 5.28 -5.95 -18.51
N THR A 96 4.99 -6.72 -19.55
CA THR A 96 4.77 -8.18 -19.47
C THR A 96 6.01 -9.01 -19.81
N VAL A 97 7.20 -8.41 -19.85
CA VAL A 97 8.46 -9.06 -20.20
C VAL A 97 9.46 -8.94 -19.05
N ILE A 98 10.10 -10.07 -18.70
CA ILE A 98 11.27 -10.10 -17.83
C ILE A 98 12.54 -10.21 -18.65
N HIS A 99 13.49 -9.32 -18.36
CA HIS A 99 14.83 -9.34 -18.92
C HIS A 99 15.81 -9.88 -17.88
N LEU A 100 16.54 -10.92 -18.22
CA LEU A 100 17.60 -11.49 -17.42
C LEU A 100 18.95 -11.06 -18.01
N THR A 101 19.80 -10.44 -17.20
CA THR A 101 21.14 -10.03 -17.60
C THR A 101 22.16 -10.92 -16.90
N HIS A 102 22.86 -11.75 -17.68
CA HIS A 102 23.93 -12.60 -17.18
C HIS A 102 25.25 -11.84 -17.18
N HIS A 103 25.81 -11.63 -16.00
CA HIS A 103 27.14 -11.04 -15.82
C HIS A 103 28.18 -12.15 -15.70
N ARG A 104 29.01 -12.31 -16.74
CA ARG A 104 30.17 -13.20 -16.75
C ARG A 104 31.43 -12.41 -16.39
N ASP A 105 32.25 -12.95 -15.50
CA ASP A 105 33.51 -12.31 -15.12
C ASP A 105 34.42 -12.16 -16.35
N GLY A 106 34.74 -10.91 -16.71
CA GLY A 106 35.62 -10.59 -17.83
C GLY A 106 35.02 -10.69 -19.24
N ALA A 107 33.72 -10.92 -19.39
CA ALA A 107 33.03 -10.97 -20.69
C ALA A 107 31.84 -9.99 -20.77
N GLN A 108 31.37 -9.74 -21.99
CA GLN A 108 30.20 -8.88 -22.23
C GLN A 108 28.94 -9.52 -21.61
N SER A 109 28.17 -8.72 -20.88
CA SER A 109 26.89 -9.16 -20.30
C SER A 109 25.92 -9.57 -21.41
N GLU A 110 25.24 -10.70 -21.21
CA GLU A 110 24.25 -11.23 -22.15
C GLU A 110 22.83 -10.93 -21.61
N ARG A 111 21.92 -10.40 -22.44
CA ARG A 111 20.53 -10.10 -22.05
C ARG A 111 19.57 -11.06 -22.73
N TRP A 112 18.75 -11.74 -21.95
CA TRP A 112 17.68 -12.62 -22.40
C TRP A 112 16.32 -12.05 -22.02
N SER A 113 15.33 -12.17 -22.89
CA SER A 113 13.98 -11.64 -22.64
C SER A 113 12.94 -12.75 -22.69
N PHE A 114 12.07 -12.83 -21.68
CA PHE A 114 11.00 -13.81 -21.61
C PHE A 114 9.67 -13.11 -21.29
N PRO A 115 8.55 -13.49 -21.92
CA PRO A 115 7.26 -13.02 -21.46
C PRO A 115 6.96 -13.62 -20.09
N LEU A 116 6.35 -12.86 -19.19
CA LEU A 116 5.91 -13.36 -17.88
C LEU A 116 4.86 -14.48 -18.00
N SER A 117 4.17 -14.57 -19.14
CA SER A 117 3.24 -15.65 -19.45
C SER A 117 3.89 -16.98 -19.84
N ALA A 118 5.17 -16.95 -20.22
CA ALA A 118 5.98 -18.14 -20.46
C ALA A 118 7.41 -17.86 -19.96
N PRO A 119 7.59 -17.74 -18.62
CA PRO A 119 8.88 -17.46 -18.03
C PRO A 119 9.76 -18.72 -18.06
N PRO A 120 11.08 -18.59 -17.85
CA PRO A 120 11.97 -19.75 -17.72
C PRO A 120 11.55 -20.68 -16.58
N THR A 121 11.77 -21.98 -16.76
CA THR A 121 11.32 -23.04 -15.83
C THR A 121 11.73 -22.77 -14.38
N PHE A 122 12.96 -22.28 -14.13
CA PHE A 122 13.44 -22.03 -12.76
C PHE A 122 12.61 -20.97 -12.01
N LEU A 123 12.02 -19.99 -12.71
CA LEU A 123 11.13 -19.01 -12.08
C LEU A 123 9.79 -19.65 -11.75
N THR A 124 9.28 -20.51 -12.63
CA THR A 124 8.02 -21.23 -12.40
C THR A 124 8.15 -22.25 -11.26
N GLU A 125 9.30 -22.93 -11.15
CA GLU A 125 9.59 -23.89 -10.07
C GLU A 125 9.67 -23.22 -8.68
N GLN A 126 10.02 -21.93 -8.64
CA GLN A 126 10.05 -21.12 -7.42
C GLN A 126 8.74 -20.34 -7.17
N ALA A 127 7.81 -20.40 -8.12
CA ALA A 127 6.52 -19.74 -8.01
C ALA A 127 5.59 -20.49 -7.04
N GLN A 128 4.68 -19.75 -6.43
CA GLN A 128 3.67 -20.27 -5.53
C GLN A 128 2.27 -19.88 -6.02
N PRO A 129 1.24 -20.70 -5.76
CA PRO A 129 -0.16 -20.31 -5.93
C PRO A 129 -0.49 -19.02 -5.17
N ASP A 130 -1.05 -18.04 -5.86
CA ASP A 130 -1.34 -16.69 -5.35
C ASP A 130 -2.47 -16.02 -6.16
N ASP A 131 -3.68 -16.52 -5.93
CA ASP A 131 -4.93 -15.97 -6.48
C ASP A 131 -5.29 -14.62 -5.85
N GLN A 132 -6.18 -13.87 -6.52
CA GLN A 132 -6.86 -12.76 -5.86
C GLN A 132 -7.67 -13.31 -4.67
N PRO A 133 -7.65 -12.65 -3.49
CA PRO A 133 -8.45 -13.08 -2.37
C PRO A 133 -9.95 -12.96 -2.72
N PRO A 134 -10.80 -13.90 -2.28
CA PRO A 134 -12.24 -13.75 -2.41
C PRO A 134 -12.69 -12.52 -1.61
N ILE A 135 -13.67 -11.78 -2.14
CA ILE A 135 -14.26 -10.66 -1.38
C ILE A 135 -15.05 -11.19 -0.19
N LEU A 136 -15.20 -10.37 0.86
CA LEU A 136 -15.85 -10.78 2.12
C LEU A 136 -17.26 -11.35 1.92
N THR A 137 -17.97 -10.91 0.88
CA THR A 137 -19.33 -11.36 0.59
C THR A 137 -19.42 -12.79 0.06
N GLN A 138 -18.29 -13.40 -0.30
CA GLN A 138 -18.24 -14.82 -0.66
C GLN A 138 -18.44 -15.74 0.56
N THR A 139 -18.04 -15.29 1.75
CA THR A 139 -18.14 -16.09 2.99
C THR A 139 -19.25 -15.60 3.91
N HIS A 140 -19.64 -14.33 3.81
CA HIS A 140 -20.64 -13.73 4.69
C HIS A 140 -21.68 -12.93 3.90
N ARG A 141 -22.94 -13.01 4.33
CA ARG A 141 -23.96 -12.08 3.84
C ARG A 141 -23.97 -10.84 4.70
N PHE A 142 -23.92 -9.68 4.06
CA PHE A 142 -24.00 -8.39 4.72
C PHE A 142 -25.28 -7.68 4.29
N SER A 143 -25.98 -7.13 5.27
CA SER A 143 -27.03 -6.13 5.09
C SER A 143 -26.57 -4.90 5.84
N VAL A 144 -25.90 -3.99 5.13
CA VAL A 144 -25.48 -2.72 5.72
C VAL A 144 -26.61 -1.73 5.48
N PRO A 145 -27.16 -1.08 6.53
CA PRO A 145 -28.25 -0.12 6.36
C PRO A 145 -27.92 0.95 5.32
N GLY A 146 -28.79 1.14 4.32
CA GLY A 146 -28.59 2.09 3.23
C GLY A 146 -27.64 1.65 2.12
N ALA A 147 -27.11 0.42 2.15
CA ALA A 147 -26.35 -0.14 1.04
C ALA A 147 -27.29 -0.59 -0.07
N HIS A 148 -27.18 0.06 -1.22
CA HIS A 148 -27.92 -0.30 -2.43
C HIS A 148 -26.94 -0.61 -3.54
N TRP A 149 -27.09 -1.76 -4.19
CA TRP A 149 -26.22 -2.19 -5.29
C TRP A 149 -27.02 -2.24 -6.59
N LEU A 150 -26.48 -1.68 -7.66
CA LEU A 150 -27.08 -1.69 -8.98
C LEU A 150 -26.52 -2.86 -9.80
N PRO A 151 -27.36 -3.77 -10.32
CA PRO A 151 -26.89 -4.78 -11.27
C PRO A 151 -26.26 -4.12 -12.50
N LEU A 152 -25.07 -4.58 -12.92
CA LEU A 152 -24.32 -3.97 -14.03
C LEU A 152 -25.16 -3.90 -15.32
N ARG A 153 -25.95 -4.92 -15.62
CA ARG A 153 -26.81 -4.92 -16.81
C ARG A 153 -27.92 -3.89 -16.75
N LYS A 154 -28.36 -3.46 -15.57
CA LYS A 154 -29.32 -2.35 -15.43
C LYS A 154 -28.66 -1.02 -15.78
N LEU A 155 -27.40 -0.81 -15.38
CA LEU A 155 -26.60 0.33 -15.83
C LEU A 155 -26.44 0.32 -17.36
N ILE A 156 -26.07 -0.82 -17.94
CA ILE A 156 -25.91 -0.97 -19.40
C ILE A 156 -27.23 -0.73 -20.13
N ALA A 157 -28.34 -1.26 -19.61
CA ALA A 157 -29.68 -1.04 -20.15
C ALA A 157 -30.05 0.44 -20.16
N ALA A 158 -29.81 1.15 -19.05
CA ALA A 158 -30.09 2.59 -18.92
C ALA A 158 -29.18 3.47 -19.78
N GLY A 159 -27.94 3.04 -20.03
CA GLY A 159 -26.95 3.78 -20.82
C GLY A 159 -26.30 4.98 -20.12
N ARG A 160 -26.75 5.32 -18.92
CA ARG A 160 -26.26 6.44 -18.10
C ARG A 160 -26.53 6.18 -16.63
N VAL A 161 -25.81 6.86 -15.75
CA VAL A 161 -26.14 6.86 -14.32
C VAL A 161 -27.31 7.81 -14.04
N VAL A 162 -28.40 7.31 -13.48
CA VAL A 162 -29.53 8.15 -13.02
C VAL A 162 -29.61 8.16 -11.49
N ARG A 163 -30.47 9.02 -10.96
CA ARG A 163 -30.67 9.14 -9.52
C ARG A 163 -31.14 7.82 -8.93
N MET A 164 -30.68 7.49 -7.71
CA MET A 164 -31.16 6.33 -6.96
C MET A 164 -32.68 6.21 -6.94
N GLN A 165 -33.42 7.31 -6.81
CA GLN A 165 -34.88 7.29 -6.80
C GLN A 165 -35.50 6.68 -8.08
N GLN A 166 -34.81 6.77 -9.22
CA GLN A 166 -35.26 6.19 -10.49
C GLN A 166 -34.93 4.69 -10.59
N TRP A 167 -34.02 4.19 -9.75
CA TRP A 167 -33.61 2.79 -9.67
C TRP A 167 -34.16 2.04 -8.47
N ARG A 168 -34.94 2.67 -7.58
CA ARG A 168 -35.34 2.08 -6.30
C ARG A 168 -35.92 0.66 -6.40
N GLY A 169 -36.60 0.31 -7.50
CA GLY A 169 -37.13 -1.04 -7.74
C GLY A 169 -36.13 -2.07 -8.31
N ASP A 170 -34.98 -1.62 -8.79
CA ASP A 170 -33.91 -2.44 -9.39
C ASP A 170 -32.69 -2.61 -8.46
N LEU A 171 -32.62 -1.87 -7.36
CA LEU A 171 -31.51 -1.91 -6.41
C LEU A 171 -31.58 -3.14 -5.50
N VAL A 172 -30.42 -3.71 -5.23
CA VAL A 172 -30.24 -4.87 -4.35
C VAL A 172 -29.69 -4.40 -3.01
N THR A 173 -30.33 -4.78 -1.90
CA THR A 173 -29.97 -4.33 -0.55
C THR A 173 -29.17 -5.35 0.27
N GLU A 174 -29.03 -6.57 -0.24
CA GLU A 174 -28.32 -7.66 0.43
C GLU A 174 -27.24 -8.24 -0.47
N THR A 175 -26.10 -8.58 0.11
CA THR A 175 -25.02 -9.24 -0.64
C THR A 175 -25.20 -10.76 -0.66
N GLU A 176 -24.87 -11.39 -1.78
CA GLU A 176 -24.94 -12.83 -2.01
C GLU A 176 -23.58 -13.38 -2.44
N PRO A 177 -23.22 -14.60 -2.03
CA PRO A 177 -22.07 -15.31 -2.59
C PRO A 177 -22.18 -15.48 -4.11
N ALA A 178 -21.06 -15.80 -4.77
CA ALA A 178 -20.96 -15.94 -6.23
C ALA A 178 -21.31 -14.66 -7.03
N HIS A 179 -21.32 -13.50 -6.36
CA HIS A 179 -21.44 -12.19 -7.00
C HIS A 179 -20.20 -11.35 -6.74
N LEU A 180 -19.88 -10.47 -7.68
CA LEU A 180 -18.85 -9.45 -7.54
C LEU A 180 -19.51 -8.09 -7.32
N TYR A 181 -19.14 -7.44 -6.23
CA TYR A 181 -19.61 -6.11 -5.85
C TYR A 181 -18.49 -5.10 -6.12
N LEU A 182 -18.72 -4.14 -7.02
CA LEU A 182 -17.74 -3.12 -7.41
C LEU A 182 -18.15 -1.76 -6.87
N PHE A 183 -17.39 -1.24 -5.91
CA PHE A 183 -17.53 0.14 -5.44
C PHE A 183 -16.81 1.09 -6.40
N ILE A 184 -17.54 1.99 -7.05
CA ILE A 184 -16.99 2.91 -8.05
C ILE A 184 -16.59 4.23 -7.39
N SER A 185 -15.30 4.37 -7.12
CA SER A 185 -14.72 5.65 -6.68
C SER A 185 -14.48 6.52 -7.90
N HIS A 186 -15.05 7.73 -7.92
CA HIS A 186 -14.96 8.59 -9.10
C HIS A 186 -15.20 10.06 -8.76
N ARG A 187 -14.93 10.91 -9.75
CA ARG A 187 -15.23 12.34 -9.71
C ARG A 187 -16.53 12.63 -10.46
N TRP A 188 -17.45 13.34 -9.82
CA TRP A 188 -18.62 13.89 -10.50
C TRP A 188 -18.21 14.95 -11.53
N LEU A 189 -18.71 14.86 -12.76
CA LEU A 189 -18.50 15.89 -13.79
C LEU A 189 -19.28 17.17 -13.48
N GLY A 190 -20.43 17.04 -12.80
CA GLY A 190 -21.26 18.15 -12.35
C GLY A 190 -22.01 17.83 -11.04
N PRO A 191 -22.38 18.85 -10.25
CA PRO A 191 -22.97 18.65 -8.91
C PRO A 191 -24.43 18.17 -8.91
N GLU A 192 -25.14 18.24 -10.04
CA GLU A 192 -26.58 17.90 -10.12
C GLU A 192 -26.87 16.63 -10.93
N ALA A 193 -25.99 16.31 -11.87
CA ALA A 193 -26.03 15.12 -12.71
C ALA A 193 -24.57 14.79 -13.07
N PRO A 194 -23.95 13.77 -12.44
CA PRO A 194 -22.54 13.46 -12.65
C PRO A 194 -22.27 12.86 -14.03
N ASP A 195 -23.26 12.17 -14.62
CA ASP A 195 -23.14 11.50 -15.92
C ASP A 195 -24.31 11.82 -16.87
N PRO A 196 -24.51 13.09 -17.26
CA PRO A 196 -25.70 13.49 -18.01
C PRO A 196 -25.75 12.84 -19.41
N GLU A 197 -24.57 12.64 -20.01
CA GLU A 197 -24.42 12.09 -21.36
C GLU A 197 -24.24 10.57 -21.36
N GLY A 198 -23.94 9.93 -20.22
CA GLY A 198 -23.70 8.48 -20.17
C GLY A 198 -22.24 8.08 -20.46
N GLN A 199 -21.30 9.03 -20.38
CA GLN A 199 -19.88 8.79 -20.59
C GLN A 199 -19.29 7.91 -19.47
N GLN A 200 -19.62 8.19 -18.21
CA GLN A 200 -19.09 7.42 -17.08
C GLN A 200 -19.70 6.01 -17.06
N ALA A 201 -21.01 5.89 -17.33
CA ALA A 201 -21.65 4.60 -17.54
C ALA A 201 -20.98 3.81 -18.67
N ALA A 202 -20.67 4.45 -19.81
CA ALA A 202 -19.99 3.80 -20.92
C ALA A 202 -18.61 3.25 -20.52
N MET A 203 -17.81 4.04 -19.80
CA MET A 203 -16.51 3.60 -19.30
C MET A 203 -16.61 2.42 -18.34
N ILE A 204 -17.58 2.44 -17.41
CA ILE A 204 -17.80 1.34 -16.46
C ILE A 204 -18.26 0.08 -17.21
N GLY A 205 -19.29 0.20 -18.05
CA GLY A 205 -19.88 -0.91 -18.77
C GLY A 205 -18.87 -1.64 -19.66
N TRP A 206 -18.18 -0.93 -20.54
CA TRP A 206 -17.22 -1.53 -21.47
C TRP A 206 -16.01 -2.14 -20.77
N GLN A 207 -15.45 -1.47 -19.76
CA GLN A 207 -14.25 -1.98 -19.08
C GLN A 207 -14.54 -3.18 -18.19
N VAL A 208 -15.70 -3.21 -17.52
CA VAL A 208 -16.10 -4.38 -16.73
C VAL A 208 -16.43 -5.56 -17.65
N VAL A 209 -17.08 -5.33 -18.80
CA VAL A 209 -17.29 -6.37 -19.81
C VAL A 209 -15.96 -6.88 -20.39
N ALA A 210 -15.01 -5.99 -20.66
CA ALA A 210 -13.68 -6.39 -21.12
C ALA A 210 -12.93 -7.23 -20.07
N ALA A 211 -13.02 -6.86 -18.79
CA ALA A 211 -12.45 -7.66 -17.70
C ALA A 211 -13.13 -9.04 -17.57
N ALA A 212 -14.44 -9.15 -17.78
CA ALA A 212 -15.13 -10.43 -17.82
C ALA A 212 -14.69 -11.30 -19.02
N CYS A 213 -14.46 -10.69 -20.20
CA CYS A 213 -13.91 -11.38 -21.36
C CYS A 213 -12.47 -11.85 -21.10
N GLU A 214 -11.64 -11.02 -20.47
CA GLU A 214 -10.30 -11.38 -20.04
C GLU A 214 -10.31 -12.53 -19.04
N ALA A 215 -11.18 -12.47 -18.03
CA ALA A 215 -11.36 -13.53 -17.02
C ALA A 215 -11.71 -14.87 -17.66
N ALA A 216 -12.63 -14.88 -18.63
CA ALA A 216 -13.01 -16.08 -19.36
C ALA A 216 -11.83 -16.69 -20.15
N ARG A 217 -11.04 -15.86 -20.85
CA ARG A 217 -9.83 -16.34 -21.56
C ARG A 217 -8.79 -16.88 -20.59
N VAL A 218 -8.51 -16.18 -19.50
CA VAL A 218 -7.54 -16.60 -18.49
C VAL A 218 -7.97 -17.92 -17.87
N ALA A 219 -9.23 -18.05 -17.44
CA ALA A 219 -9.77 -19.30 -16.91
C ALA A 219 -9.71 -20.43 -17.94
N PHE A 220 -10.01 -20.18 -19.21
CA PHE A 220 -9.96 -21.21 -20.26
C PHE A 220 -8.54 -21.72 -20.51
N TYR A 221 -7.56 -20.82 -20.67
CA TYR A 221 -6.18 -21.21 -20.96
C TYR A 221 -5.41 -21.72 -19.74
N ARG A 222 -5.69 -21.18 -18.55
CA ARG A 222 -5.05 -21.61 -17.30
C ARG A 222 -5.72 -22.86 -16.70
N GLY A 223 -7.02 -23.04 -16.95
CA GLY A 223 -7.91 -23.96 -16.24
C GLY A 223 -8.69 -23.23 -15.14
N LEU A 224 -9.99 -23.50 -15.02
CA LEU A 224 -10.92 -22.73 -14.19
C LEU A 224 -10.49 -22.66 -12.71
N HIS A 225 -10.07 -23.80 -12.17
CA HIS A 225 -9.66 -23.95 -10.78
C HIS A 225 -8.15 -23.88 -10.57
N GLN A 226 -7.37 -23.65 -11.63
CA GLN A 226 -5.93 -23.50 -11.52
C GLN A 226 -5.62 -22.09 -10.97
N PRO A 227 -4.79 -21.99 -9.91
CA PRO A 227 -4.47 -20.72 -9.30
C PRO A 227 -3.51 -19.92 -10.18
N ARG A 228 -3.58 -18.59 -10.06
CA ARG A 228 -2.53 -17.69 -10.55
C ARG A 228 -1.22 -18.02 -9.83
N LEU A 229 -0.09 -17.95 -10.55
CA LEU A 229 1.24 -18.15 -9.95
C LEU A 229 1.91 -16.81 -9.66
N SER A 230 2.66 -16.75 -8.57
CA SER A 230 3.43 -15.58 -8.15
C SER A 230 4.81 -15.99 -7.64
N HIS A 231 5.83 -15.22 -8.01
CA HIS A 231 7.19 -15.40 -7.52
C HIS A 231 7.44 -14.50 -6.31
N PRO A 232 7.39 -15.02 -5.07
CA PRO A 232 7.35 -14.20 -3.87
C PRO A 232 8.59 -13.30 -3.70
N ALA A 233 9.78 -13.80 -4.06
CA ALA A 233 11.02 -13.02 -3.93
C ALA A 233 11.12 -11.87 -4.95
N MET A 234 10.36 -11.92 -6.05
CA MET A 234 10.42 -10.92 -7.12
C MET A 234 9.13 -10.10 -7.23
N GLY A 235 8.06 -10.52 -6.54
CA GLY A 235 6.74 -9.90 -6.62
C GLY A 235 6.08 -10.02 -8.01
N LEU A 236 6.46 -11.03 -8.81
CA LEU A 236 6.00 -11.15 -10.20
C LEU A 236 4.89 -12.18 -10.34
N LYS A 237 3.84 -11.84 -11.10
CA LYS A 237 2.83 -12.80 -11.53
C LYS A 237 3.33 -13.55 -12.77
N LEU A 238 3.21 -14.86 -12.76
CA LEU A 238 3.78 -15.76 -13.76
C LEU A 238 2.69 -16.62 -14.42
N GLY A 239 2.91 -16.99 -15.68
CA GLY A 239 1.99 -17.81 -16.46
C GLY A 239 0.83 -17.01 -17.06
N VAL A 240 -0.24 -17.71 -17.46
CA VAL A 240 -1.44 -17.06 -18.00
C VAL A 240 -2.16 -16.31 -16.88
N THR A 241 -2.07 -14.98 -16.89
CA THR A 241 -2.67 -14.11 -15.87
C THR A 241 -3.43 -12.96 -16.50
N GLY A 242 -4.54 -12.57 -15.88
CA GLY A 242 -5.29 -11.38 -16.26
C GLY A 242 -4.97 -10.17 -15.40
N SER A 243 -5.61 -9.04 -15.71
CA SER A 243 -5.73 -7.90 -14.80
C SER A 243 -6.32 -8.33 -13.45
N ASP A 244 -6.05 -7.54 -12.39
CA ASP A 244 -6.54 -7.90 -11.06
C ASP A 244 -8.08 -7.94 -10.98
N LEU A 245 -8.79 -7.13 -11.76
CA LEU A 245 -10.24 -7.21 -11.89
C LEU A 245 -10.68 -8.51 -12.59
N ALA A 246 -10.00 -8.92 -13.67
CA ALA A 246 -10.29 -10.18 -14.33
C ALA A 246 -10.04 -11.38 -13.40
N GLU A 247 -8.93 -11.37 -12.65
CA GLU A 247 -8.63 -12.41 -11.66
C GLU A 247 -9.66 -12.43 -10.52
N ALA A 248 -10.14 -11.26 -10.09
CA ALA A 248 -11.24 -11.18 -9.13
C ALA A 248 -12.54 -11.77 -9.69
N ILE A 249 -12.85 -11.57 -10.98
CA ILE A 249 -14.01 -12.19 -11.64
C ILE A 249 -13.83 -13.71 -11.72
N VAL A 250 -12.63 -14.22 -12.03
CA VAL A 250 -12.34 -15.67 -12.00
C VAL A 250 -12.68 -16.27 -10.63
N VAL A 251 -12.17 -15.65 -9.56
CA VAL A 251 -12.31 -16.17 -8.19
C VAL A 251 -13.75 -16.06 -7.68
N ASN A 252 -14.38 -14.90 -7.84
CA ASN A 252 -15.64 -14.56 -7.18
C ASN A 252 -16.88 -14.90 -8.01
N VAL A 253 -16.73 -15.08 -9.33
CA VAL A 253 -17.85 -15.34 -10.24
C VAL A 253 -17.66 -16.62 -11.03
N LEU A 254 -16.58 -16.76 -11.81
CA LEU A 254 -16.48 -17.88 -12.75
C LEU A 254 -16.36 -19.24 -12.05
N ARG A 255 -15.45 -19.37 -11.08
CA ARG A 255 -15.25 -20.62 -10.33
C ARG A 255 -16.51 -21.13 -9.60
N PRO A 256 -17.31 -20.28 -8.93
CA PRO A 256 -18.55 -20.74 -8.32
C PRO A 256 -19.71 -20.92 -9.30
N LEU A 257 -19.67 -20.29 -10.49
CA LEU A 257 -20.79 -20.29 -11.44
C LEU A 257 -20.67 -21.36 -12.54
N LEU A 258 -19.46 -21.64 -13.01
CA LEU A 258 -19.24 -22.40 -14.25
C LEU A 258 -18.58 -23.76 -13.99
N ASP A 259 -18.87 -24.70 -14.89
CA ASP A 259 -18.05 -25.89 -15.12
C ASP A 259 -17.20 -25.71 -16.39
N GLU A 260 -16.34 -26.69 -16.71
CA GLU A 260 -15.45 -26.62 -17.87
C GLU A 260 -16.22 -26.52 -19.21
N ALA A 261 -17.39 -27.14 -19.32
CA ALA A 261 -18.21 -27.08 -20.55
C ALA A 261 -18.83 -25.68 -20.73
N SER A 262 -19.36 -25.10 -19.66
CA SER A 262 -19.92 -23.76 -19.65
C SER A 262 -18.83 -22.70 -19.86
N LEU A 263 -17.63 -22.91 -19.32
CA LEU A 263 -16.46 -22.08 -19.59
C LEU A 263 -16.05 -22.12 -21.06
N ALA A 264 -16.05 -23.29 -21.70
CA ALA A 264 -15.76 -23.41 -23.13
C ALA A 264 -16.80 -22.65 -24.00
N ALA A 265 -18.09 -22.72 -23.63
CA ALA A 265 -19.14 -21.95 -24.29
C ALA A 265 -18.95 -20.43 -24.12
N LEU A 266 -18.67 -19.99 -22.89
CA LEU A 266 -18.33 -18.59 -22.61
C LEU A 266 -17.11 -18.12 -23.39
N HIS A 267 -16.05 -18.94 -23.44
CA HIS A 267 -14.83 -18.63 -24.18
C HIS A 267 -15.10 -18.42 -25.69
N ALA A 268 -15.95 -19.26 -26.28
CA ALA A 268 -16.37 -19.13 -27.67
C ALA A 268 -17.12 -17.81 -27.94
N GLU A 269 -18.01 -17.40 -27.03
CA GLU A 269 -18.70 -16.10 -27.11
C GLU A 269 -17.73 -14.92 -27.03
N VAL A 270 -16.82 -14.92 -26.04
CA VAL A 270 -15.92 -13.77 -25.82
C VAL A 270 -14.80 -13.66 -26.87
N ALA A 271 -14.47 -14.75 -27.58
CA ALA A 271 -13.52 -14.72 -28.69
C ALA A 271 -13.96 -13.74 -29.79
N ALA A 272 -15.27 -13.59 -30.02
CA ALA A 272 -15.82 -12.62 -30.98
C ALA A 272 -15.64 -11.15 -30.53
N LEU A 273 -15.36 -10.90 -29.25
CA LEU A 273 -15.18 -9.57 -28.68
C LEU A 273 -13.70 -9.18 -28.50
N GLU A 274 -12.76 -10.06 -28.84
CA GLU A 274 -11.33 -9.87 -28.55
C GLU A 274 -10.77 -8.55 -29.09
N THR A 275 -11.05 -8.21 -30.34
CA THR A 275 -10.57 -6.94 -30.94
C THR A 275 -11.11 -5.71 -30.23
N ARG A 276 -12.34 -5.78 -29.72
CA ARG A 276 -13.04 -4.66 -29.07
C ARG A 276 -12.63 -4.48 -27.62
N THR A 277 -12.21 -5.57 -26.97
CA THR A 277 -11.78 -5.59 -25.57
C THR A 277 -10.25 -5.60 -25.42
N ALA A 278 -9.51 -5.54 -26.53
CA ALA A 278 -8.04 -5.59 -26.55
C ALA A 278 -7.38 -4.47 -25.74
N ASP A 279 -7.95 -3.26 -25.76
CA ASP A 279 -7.50 -2.10 -24.97
C ASP A 279 -8.31 -1.92 -23.68
N ARG A 280 -8.84 -3.03 -23.14
CA ARG A 280 -9.81 -3.06 -22.04
C ARG A 280 -11.14 -2.37 -22.38
N GLY A 281 -11.47 -2.17 -23.65
CA GLY A 281 -12.73 -1.55 -24.08
C GLY A 281 -12.73 -0.03 -23.99
N VAL A 282 -11.56 0.60 -23.83
CA VAL A 282 -11.42 2.06 -23.71
C VAL A 282 -11.82 2.76 -25.02
N ALA A 283 -11.40 2.24 -26.18
CA ALA A 283 -11.77 2.81 -27.47
C ALA A 283 -13.28 2.73 -27.73
N GLU A 284 -13.90 1.61 -27.37
CA GLU A 284 -15.35 1.39 -27.51
C GLU A 284 -16.15 2.31 -26.58
N ALA A 285 -15.74 2.43 -25.32
CA ALA A 285 -16.39 3.31 -24.35
C ALA A 285 -16.44 4.79 -24.80
N ARG A 286 -15.45 5.25 -25.56
CA ARG A 286 -15.39 6.63 -26.08
C ARG A 286 -16.41 6.93 -27.16
N VAL A 287 -16.80 5.93 -27.94
CA VAL A 287 -17.68 6.10 -29.12
C VAL A 287 -19.09 5.57 -28.88
N ASP A 288 -19.30 4.78 -27.83
CA ASP A 288 -20.59 4.21 -27.44
C ASP A 288 -21.16 4.88 -26.17
N THR A 289 -21.15 6.21 -26.16
CA THR A 289 -21.90 7.00 -25.18
C THR A 289 -23.37 6.58 -25.19
N GLY A 290 -23.94 6.23 -24.04
CA GLY A 290 -25.30 5.67 -23.95
C GLY A 290 -25.39 4.14 -24.10
N LEU A 291 -24.26 3.44 -24.31
CA LEU A 291 -24.12 1.97 -24.31
C LEU A 291 -25.00 1.22 -25.31
N SER A 292 -25.40 1.88 -26.40
CA SER A 292 -26.26 1.29 -27.44
C SER A 292 -25.61 0.08 -28.11
N ARG A 293 -24.35 0.21 -28.51
CA ARG A 293 -23.57 -0.83 -29.19
C ARG A 293 -23.30 -1.99 -28.24
N LEU A 294 -22.96 -1.70 -26.98
CA LEU A 294 -22.76 -2.74 -25.97
C LEU A 294 -24.05 -3.54 -25.73
N ARG A 295 -25.21 -2.87 -25.60
CA ARG A 295 -26.51 -3.55 -25.46
C ARG A 295 -26.78 -4.50 -26.62
N GLU A 296 -26.60 -4.03 -27.85
CA GLU A 296 -26.82 -4.83 -29.06
C GLU A 296 -25.93 -6.07 -29.09
N LEU A 297 -24.64 -5.92 -28.76
CA LEU A 297 -23.69 -7.03 -28.69
C LEU A 297 -24.11 -8.07 -27.66
N LEU A 298 -24.54 -7.64 -26.47
CA LEU A 298 -24.91 -8.54 -25.39
C LEU A 298 -26.17 -9.38 -25.69
N MET A 299 -27.05 -8.95 -26.61
CA MET A 299 -28.26 -9.74 -26.95
C MET A 299 -27.92 -11.13 -27.50
N GLY A 300 -26.76 -11.29 -28.14
CA GLY A 300 -26.33 -12.55 -28.75
C GLY A 300 -25.37 -13.37 -27.88
N LEU A 301 -25.08 -12.94 -26.64
CA LEU A 301 -24.04 -13.52 -25.79
C LEU A 301 -24.62 -13.98 -24.44
N PRO A 302 -25.45 -15.04 -24.42
CA PRO A 302 -26.14 -15.49 -23.22
C PRO A 302 -25.21 -15.98 -22.12
N ALA A 303 -24.12 -16.68 -22.44
CA ALA A 303 -23.18 -17.15 -21.43
C ALA A 303 -22.46 -15.96 -20.76
N LEU A 304 -22.05 -14.96 -21.55
CA LEU A 304 -21.48 -13.73 -21.01
C LEU A 304 -22.51 -12.97 -20.17
N CYS A 305 -23.77 -12.87 -20.61
CA CYS A 305 -24.82 -12.23 -19.83
C CYS A 305 -25.02 -12.89 -18.46
N ALA A 306 -24.95 -14.22 -18.38
CA ALA A 306 -25.07 -14.94 -17.12
C ALA A 306 -23.95 -14.60 -16.12
N VAL A 307 -22.73 -14.33 -16.62
CA VAL A 307 -21.62 -13.81 -15.80
C VAL A 307 -21.90 -12.36 -15.39
N LEU A 308 -22.32 -11.50 -16.31
CA LEU A 308 -22.59 -10.08 -16.03
C LEU A 308 -23.76 -9.86 -15.05
N ASP A 309 -24.74 -10.77 -15.04
CA ASP A 309 -25.83 -10.79 -14.06
C ASP A 309 -25.31 -10.97 -12.62
N ARG A 310 -24.08 -11.50 -12.44
CA ARG A 310 -23.43 -11.66 -11.14
C ARG A 310 -22.55 -10.48 -10.74
N ILE A 311 -22.50 -9.41 -11.53
CA ILE A 311 -21.69 -8.23 -11.23
C ILE A 311 -22.62 -7.07 -10.88
N LEU A 312 -22.42 -6.50 -9.69
CA LEU A 312 -23.14 -5.33 -9.20
C LEU A 312 -22.16 -4.18 -9.00
N VAL A 313 -22.64 -2.96 -9.21
CA VAL A 313 -21.89 -1.72 -9.03
C VAL A 313 -22.55 -0.87 -7.95
N TRP A 314 -21.74 -0.25 -7.12
CA TRP A 314 -22.15 0.82 -6.24
C TRP A 314 -21.58 2.12 -6.78
N TYR A 315 -22.46 3.06 -7.08
CA TYR A 315 -22.13 4.37 -7.60
C TYR A 315 -22.98 5.38 -6.84
N ASP A 316 -22.36 6.29 -6.11
CA ASP A 316 -23.02 7.17 -5.13
C ASP A 316 -24.33 7.82 -5.64
N TYR A 317 -24.34 8.43 -6.82
CA TYR A 317 -25.49 9.11 -7.42
C TYR A 317 -26.68 8.18 -7.67
N GLY A 318 -26.37 6.92 -7.92
CA GLY A 318 -27.33 5.88 -8.21
C GLY A 318 -27.71 4.97 -7.05
N CYS A 319 -26.87 4.95 -6.03
CA CYS A 319 -26.97 4.02 -4.91
C CYS A 319 -27.26 4.73 -3.58
N MET A 320 -27.27 6.07 -3.58
CA MET A 320 -27.66 6.91 -2.46
C MET A 320 -28.74 7.91 -2.89
N PRO A 321 -29.67 8.30 -1.99
CA PRO A 321 -30.68 9.30 -2.32
C PRO A 321 -30.02 10.59 -2.81
N GLN A 322 -30.56 11.17 -3.87
CA GLN A 322 -30.04 12.40 -4.47
C GLN A 322 -31.06 13.52 -4.38
N ARG A 323 -30.60 14.78 -4.35
CA ARG A 323 -31.51 15.93 -4.26
C ARG A 323 -32.47 16.01 -5.48
N PRO A 324 -33.71 16.50 -5.30
CA PRO A 324 -34.34 16.86 -4.03
C PRO A 324 -34.75 15.62 -3.23
N HIS A 325 -34.48 15.62 -1.92
CA HIS A 325 -34.87 14.54 -1.03
C HIS A 325 -36.35 14.66 -0.65
N VAL A 326 -37.07 13.54 -0.64
CA VAL A 326 -38.48 13.47 -0.22
C VAL A 326 -38.63 12.51 0.96
N GLY A 327 -39.41 12.90 1.97
CA GLY A 327 -39.66 12.06 3.15
C GLY A 327 -38.40 11.80 3.97
N ASP A 328 -38.10 10.52 4.22
CA ASP A 328 -36.94 10.08 5.02
C ASP A 328 -35.61 10.04 4.22
N GLU A 329 -35.60 10.45 2.94
CA GLU A 329 -34.42 10.36 2.06
C GLU A 329 -33.21 11.15 2.56
N GLU A 330 -33.40 12.30 3.21
CA GLU A 330 -32.28 13.03 3.82
C GLU A 330 -31.63 12.21 4.94
N ARG A 331 -32.42 11.53 5.77
CA ARG A 331 -31.90 10.68 6.84
C ARG A 331 -31.14 9.49 6.25
N GLU A 332 -31.68 8.88 5.20
CA GLU A 332 -31.06 7.78 4.47
C GLU A 332 -29.73 8.21 3.81
N PHE A 333 -29.68 9.38 3.17
CA PHE A 333 -28.45 9.95 2.61
C PHE A 333 -27.37 10.20 3.67
N GLN A 334 -27.72 10.82 4.80
CA GLN A 334 -26.78 11.06 5.91
C GLN A 334 -26.32 9.77 6.58
N GLN A 335 -27.18 8.74 6.62
CA GLN A 335 -26.79 7.41 7.09
C GLN A 335 -25.80 6.76 6.10
N ALA A 336 -26.07 6.86 4.81
CA ALA A 336 -25.21 6.32 3.78
C ALA A 336 -23.81 6.95 3.76
N LEU A 337 -23.71 8.27 3.89
CA LEU A 337 -22.41 8.95 4.01
C LEU A 337 -21.59 8.46 5.21
N ARG A 338 -22.25 8.17 6.35
CA ARG A 338 -21.56 7.66 7.55
C ARG A 338 -21.07 6.22 7.43
N HIS A 339 -21.73 5.41 6.58
CA HIS A 339 -21.41 4.01 6.36
C HIS A 339 -20.63 3.75 5.05
N LEU A 340 -20.16 4.78 4.37
CA LEU A 340 -19.45 4.67 3.08
C LEU A 340 -18.32 3.63 3.11
N SER A 341 -17.45 3.70 4.12
CA SER A 341 -16.35 2.75 4.27
C SER A 341 -16.82 1.31 4.48
N ALA A 342 -18.00 1.10 5.09
CA ALA A 342 -18.59 -0.22 5.26
C ALA A 342 -19.15 -0.75 3.93
N TYR A 343 -19.75 0.10 3.09
CA TYR A 343 -20.18 -0.27 1.74
C TYR A 343 -18.98 -0.65 0.87
N GLN A 344 -17.90 0.10 0.98
CA GLN A 344 -16.68 -0.18 0.26
C GLN A 344 -16.03 -1.48 0.73
N ALA A 345 -16.09 -1.79 2.03
CA ALA A 345 -15.56 -3.04 2.59
C ALA A 345 -16.32 -4.30 2.14
N THR A 346 -17.60 -4.18 1.75
CA THR A 346 -18.36 -5.32 1.21
C THR A 346 -18.12 -5.55 -0.28
N GLY A 347 -17.42 -4.63 -0.96
CA GLY A 347 -17.06 -4.77 -2.37
C GLY A 347 -15.56 -4.65 -2.63
N ARG A 348 -15.21 -4.67 -3.91
CA ARG A 348 -13.90 -4.32 -4.44
C ARG A 348 -13.96 -2.91 -4.98
N THR A 349 -12.95 -2.09 -4.71
CA THR A 349 -12.92 -0.70 -5.18
C THR A 349 -12.36 -0.61 -6.59
N ALA A 350 -13.12 0.00 -7.49
CA ALA A 350 -12.69 0.37 -8.82
C ALA A 350 -12.68 1.91 -8.95
N ILE A 351 -11.51 2.50 -9.20
CA ILE A 351 -11.37 3.93 -9.45
C ILE A 351 -11.63 4.20 -10.93
N LEU A 352 -12.68 4.96 -11.21
CA LEU A 352 -12.91 5.53 -12.54
C LEU A 352 -12.04 6.77 -12.72
N LEU A 353 -10.97 6.61 -13.49
CA LEU A 353 -9.92 7.60 -13.65
C LEU A 353 -10.16 8.49 -14.86
N ASP A 354 -10.89 9.60 -14.69
CA ASP A 354 -11.06 10.62 -15.74
C ASP A 354 -9.87 11.60 -15.79
N ASP A 355 -9.32 11.98 -14.63
CA ASP A 355 -8.10 12.77 -14.50
C ASP A 355 -7.34 12.40 -13.21
N ALA A 356 -6.17 11.77 -13.36
CA ALA A 356 -5.39 11.25 -12.24
C ALA A 356 -4.92 12.32 -11.26
N ASP A 357 -4.55 13.49 -11.78
CA ASP A 357 -3.97 14.58 -11.01
C ASP A 357 -5.00 15.17 -10.03
N ALA A 358 -6.27 15.22 -10.44
CA ALA A 358 -7.36 15.77 -9.63
C ALA A 358 -7.99 14.74 -8.68
N HIS A 359 -7.76 13.44 -8.90
CA HIS A 359 -8.40 12.40 -8.09
C HIS A 359 -7.93 12.46 -6.63
N LEU A 360 -6.61 12.54 -6.38
CA LEU A 360 -6.03 12.56 -5.03
C LEU A 360 -6.06 13.94 -4.33
N THR A 361 -6.58 14.97 -5.00
CA THR A 361 -6.86 16.29 -4.41
C THR A 361 -8.33 16.44 -3.99
N ARG A 362 -9.19 15.46 -4.27
CA ARG A 362 -10.57 15.43 -3.79
C ARG A 362 -10.68 14.64 -2.50
N ALA A 363 -11.32 15.23 -1.50
CA ALA A 363 -11.42 14.71 -0.14
C ALA A 363 -12.09 13.33 -0.10
N TRP A 364 -13.26 13.20 -0.74
CA TRP A 364 -13.98 11.92 -0.85
C TRP A 364 -13.19 10.85 -1.61
N CYS A 365 -12.66 11.17 -2.80
CA CYS A 365 -11.87 10.23 -3.60
C CYS A 365 -10.60 9.77 -2.87
N THR A 366 -9.91 10.67 -2.16
CA THR A 366 -8.75 10.31 -1.33
C THR A 366 -9.17 9.37 -0.20
N LEU A 367 -10.26 9.69 0.51
CA LEU A 367 -10.79 8.81 1.55
C LEU A 367 -11.10 7.42 0.99
N GLU A 368 -11.82 7.32 -0.12
CA GLU A 368 -12.16 6.06 -0.77
C GLU A 368 -10.90 5.28 -1.17
N ALA A 369 -9.90 5.92 -1.78
CA ALA A 369 -8.67 5.23 -2.14
C ALA A 369 -7.92 4.70 -0.90
N LEU A 370 -7.89 5.47 0.18
CA LEU A 370 -7.26 5.07 1.46
C LEU A 370 -8.05 3.97 2.18
N VAL A 371 -9.39 3.98 2.09
CA VAL A 371 -10.24 2.89 2.58
C VAL A 371 -9.95 1.61 1.79
N ALA A 372 -9.83 1.71 0.47
CA ALA A 372 -9.51 0.56 -0.39
C ALA A 372 -8.15 -0.05 0.00
N ASP A 373 -7.14 0.79 0.18
CA ASP A 373 -5.79 0.40 0.58
C ASP A 373 -5.78 -0.32 1.94
N ASN A 374 -6.47 0.23 2.94
CA ASN A 374 -6.50 -0.31 4.30
C ASN A 374 -7.38 -1.56 4.47
N LEU A 375 -8.56 -1.61 3.82
CA LEU A 375 -9.55 -2.66 4.06
C LEU A 375 -9.51 -3.79 3.04
N THR A 376 -9.31 -3.45 1.76
CA THR A 376 -9.41 -4.43 0.66
C THR A 376 -8.05 -4.82 0.10
N GLY A 377 -7.01 -4.02 0.36
CA GLY A 377 -5.64 -4.28 -0.06
C GLY A 377 -5.39 -4.22 -1.57
N THR A 378 -6.40 -3.90 -2.39
CA THR A 378 -6.28 -3.78 -3.85
C THR A 378 -7.32 -2.81 -4.42
N THR A 379 -6.94 -2.06 -5.45
CA THR A 379 -7.83 -1.16 -6.17
C THR A 379 -7.70 -1.44 -7.66
N ASP A 380 -8.82 -1.53 -8.36
CA ASP A 380 -8.82 -1.62 -9.82
C ASP A 380 -8.91 -0.23 -10.43
N LEU A 381 -8.29 -0.05 -11.59
CA LEU A 381 -8.37 1.20 -12.33
C LEU A 381 -9.21 1.00 -13.58
N LEU A 382 -10.31 1.74 -13.67
CA LEU A 382 -11.10 1.89 -14.88
C LEU A 382 -10.64 3.17 -15.55
N VAL A 383 -9.82 3.06 -16.58
CA VAL A 383 -9.13 4.20 -17.18
C VAL A 383 -10.10 4.97 -18.08
N GLY A 384 -10.56 6.11 -17.59
CA GLY A 384 -11.22 7.14 -18.38
C GLY A 384 -10.22 8.06 -19.09
N SER A 385 -10.75 8.92 -19.93
CA SER A 385 -10.10 10.02 -20.66
C SER A 385 -9.65 9.75 -22.09
N HIS A 386 -9.77 10.82 -22.88
CA HIS A 386 -9.42 11.06 -24.28
C HIS A 386 -7.93 10.91 -24.62
N ARG A 387 -7.11 10.31 -23.74
CA ARG A 387 -5.65 10.28 -23.84
C ARG A 387 -5.16 8.94 -24.38
N ALA A 388 -4.23 8.95 -25.32
CA ALA A 388 -3.66 7.72 -25.90
C ALA A 388 -2.72 6.95 -24.93
N ALA A 389 -2.36 7.54 -23.78
CA ALA A 389 -1.53 6.92 -22.73
C ALA A 389 -2.24 5.82 -21.90
N ALA A 390 -3.54 5.62 -22.07
CA ALA A 390 -4.27 4.50 -21.44
C ALA A 390 -3.84 3.14 -22.01
N ARG A 391 -3.39 3.10 -23.27
CA ARG A 391 -2.93 1.85 -23.92
C ARG A 391 -1.60 1.34 -23.37
N SER A 392 -0.76 2.22 -22.82
CA SER A 392 0.58 1.88 -22.32
C SER A 392 0.60 1.54 -20.82
N GLY A 393 -0.52 1.63 -20.09
CA GLY A 393 -0.57 1.41 -18.64
C GLY A 393 0.10 2.52 -17.82
N GLU A 394 0.48 3.64 -18.45
CA GLU A 394 1.29 4.68 -17.82
C GLU A 394 0.49 5.53 -16.83
N ALA A 395 -0.77 5.84 -17.14
CA ALA A 395 -1.64 6.60 -16.26
C ALA A 395 -1.92 5.82 -14.97
N GLU A 396 -2.14 4.51 -15.09
CA GLU A 396 -2.26 3.59 -13.97
C GLU A 396 -0.99 3.57 -13.12
N HIS A 397 0.17 3.45 -13.77
CA HIS A 397 1.46 3.42 -13.09
C HIS A 397 1.70 4.67 -12.23
N PHE A 398 1.37 5.86 -12.75
CA PHE A 398 1.53 7.11 -12.00
C PHE A 398 0.60 7.17 -10.78
N LEU A 399 -0.69 6.90 -10.97
CA LEU A 399 -1.65 6.92 -9.87
C LEU A 399 -1.32 5.87 -8.81
N LEU A 400 -1.02 4.63 -9.21
CA LEU A 400 -0.68 3.56 -8.28
C LEU A 400 0.56 3.88 -7.44
N ARG A 401 1.56 4.55 -8.01
CA ARG A 401 2.72 5.05 -7.25
C ARG A 401 2.31 6.11 -6.24
N ALA A 402 1.54 7.11 -6.64
CA ALA A 402 1.07 8.13 -5.71
C ALA A 402 0.20 7.53 -4.60
N LEU A 403 -0.64 6.53 -4.92
CA LEU A 403 -1.46 5.81 -3.95
C LEU A 403 -0.65 4.96 -2.96
N ALA A 404 0.55 4.50 -3.33
CA ALA A 404 1.41 3.80 -2.39
C ALA A 404 1.91 4.74 -1.26
N ASP A 405 2.08 6.02 -1.57
CA ASP A 405 2.67 7.01 -0.66
C ASP A 405 1.65 7.94 0.02
N ARG A 406 0.51 8.15 -0.63
CA ARG A 406 -0.55 9.03 -0.12
C ARG A 406 -1.02 8.68 1.30
N PRO A 407 -1.23 7.40 1.66
CA PRO A 407 -1.59 7.02 3.02
C PRO A 407 -0.56 7.48 4.06
N HIS A 408 0.73 7.44 3.70
CA HIS A 408 1.79 7.90 4.58
C HIS A 408 1.71 9.41 4.83
N LEU A 409 1.55 10.22 3.79
CA LEU A 409 1.42 11.68 3.92
C LEU A 409 0.19 12.09 4.73
N VAL A 410 -0.97 11.49 4.44
CA VAL A 410 -2.22 11.74 5.17
C VAL A 410 -2.04 11.38 6.65
N TRP A 411 -1.42 10.24 6.95
CA TRP A 411 -1.17 9.84 8.33
C TRP A 411 -0.33 10.85 9.12
N ARG A 412 0.73 11.43 8.54
CA ARG A 412 1.55 12.46 9.22
C ARG A 412 0.71 13.69 9.54
N ALA A 413 -0.12 14.13 8.60
CA ALA A 413 -1.00 15.27 8.81
C ALA A 413 -2.04 15.03 9.93
N LEU A 414 -2.61 13.83 10.01
CA LEU A 414 -3.53 13.46 11.09
C LEU A 414 -2.82 13.43 12.44
N LEU A 415 -1.59 12.91 12.51
CA LEU A 415 -0.80 12.90 13.74
C LEU A 415 -0.43 14.32 14.20
N ASP A 416 -0.01 15.20 13.30
CA ASP A 416 0.25 16.62 13.60
C ASP A 416 -0.98 17.32 14.21
N THR A 417 -2.17 16.89 13.81
CA THR A 417 -3.44 17.43 14.29
C THR A 417 -3.86 16.82 15.62
N GLU A 418 -3.97 15.49 15.70
CA GLU A 418 -4.55 14.79 16.85
C GLU A 418 -3.54 14.46 17.95
N VAL A 419 -2.29 14.19 17.60
CA VAL A 419 -1.25 13.77 18.56
C VAL A 419 -0.52 14.99 19.12
N PHE A 420 -0.28 16.00 18.28
CA PHE A 420 0.54 17.17 18.61
C PHE A 420 -0.24 18.49 18.68
N GLY A 421 -1.46 18.58 18.16
CA GLY A 421 -2.30 19.79 18.26
C GLY A 421 -1.71 20.99 17.51
N LEU A 422 -0.96 20.77 16.44
CA LEU A 422 -0.22 21.82 15.72
C LEU A 422 -1.08 22.59 14.71
N GLN A 423 -2.24 22.03 14.37
CA GLN A 423 -3.16 22.58 13.38
C GLN A 423 -4.58 22.13 13.73
N THR A 424 -5.57 22.79 13.13
CA THR A 424 -6.97 22.37 13.17
C THR A 424 -7.25 21.29 12.11
N PRO A 425 -8.36 20.53 12.24
CA PRO A 425 -8.79 19.60 11.18
C PRO A 425 -8.95 20.25 9.80
N GLU A 426 -9.41 21.50 9.75
CA GLU A 426 -9.57 22.24 8.50
C GLU A 426 -8.23 22.62 7.86
N GLU A 427 -7.28 23.09 8.65
CA GLU A 427 -5.91 23.37 8.20
C GLU A 427 -5.20 22.09 7.73
N CYS A 428 -5.42 20.98 8.43
CA CYS A 428 -4.92 19.66 8.05
C CYS A 428 -5.35 19.26 6.63
N LEU A 429 -6.65 19.29 6.35
CA LEU A 429 -7.19 18.97 5.03
C LEU A 429 -6.70 19.97 3.97
N THR A 430 -6.57 21.24 4.32
CA THR A 430 -6.06 22.28 3.42
C THR A 430 -4.60 22.03 3.04
N ARG A 431 -3.73 21.70 4.01
CA ARG A 431 -2.31 21.38 3.79
C ARG A 431 -2.10 20.05 3.05
N LEU A 432 -3.07 19.14 3.12
CA LEU A 432 -3.12 17.95 2.27
C LEU A 432 -3.59 18.26 0.84
N GLY A 433 -4.01 19.50 0.55
CA GLY A 433 -4.57 19.88 -0.75
C GLY A 433 -5.92 19.22 -1.04
N LEU A 434 -6.68 18.86 0.01
CA LEU A 434 -7.97 18.18 -0.13
C LEU A 434 -9.12 19.18 -0.26
N THR A 435 -9.93 18.96 -1.29
CA THR A 435 -11.11 19.78 -1.61
C THR A 435 -12.36 18.93 -1.68
N ALA A 436 -13.51 19.48 -1.29
CA ALA A 436 -14.81 18.81 -1.41
C ALA A 436 -15.77 19.63 -2.27
N THR A 437 -16.70 18.96 -2.94
CA THR A 437 -17.78 19.64 -3.70
C THR A 437 -18.58 20.57 -2.77
N HIS A 438 -18.89 20.09 -1.56
CA HIS A 438 -19.48 20.89 -0.49
C HIS A 438 -18.49 20.96 0.67
N ARG A 439 -18.08 22.18 1.06
CA ARG A 439 -17.13 22.40 2.17
C ARG A 439 -17.65 21.83 3.50
N THR A 440 -18.96 21.71 3.66
CA THR A 440 -19.64 21.09 4.81
C THR A 440 -19.33 19.61 4.98
N ASP A 441 -18.80 18.94 3.95
CA ASP A 441 -18.46 17.52 3.99
C ASP A 441 -17.08 17.27 4.62
N LEU A 442 -16.21 18.28 4.63
CA LEU A 442 -14.82 18.15 5.09
C LEU A 442 -14.71 17.63 6.54
N PRO A 443 -15.52 18.07 7.53
CA PRO A 443 -15.49 17.51 8.87
C PRO A 443 -15.78 16.00 8.91
N LEU A 444 -16.73 15.52 8.09
CA LEU A 444 -17.07 14.10 8.01
C LEU A 444 -15.94 13.30 7.34
N VAL A 445 -15.35 13.84 6.28
CA VAL A 445 -14.19 13.20 5.64
C VAL A 445 -13.02 13.08 6.62
N TYR A 446 -12.73 14.14 7.37
CA TYR A 446 -11.69 14.13 8.40
C TYR A 446 -11.94 13.04 9.46
N GLU A 447 -13.17 12.96 9.98
CA GLU A 447 -13.55 11.92 10.95
C GLU A 447 -13.36 10.51 10.40
N GLN A 448 -13.70 10.27 9.12
CA GLN A 448 -13.50 8.97 8.49
C GLN A 448 -12.02 8.65 8.25
N LEU A 449 -11.20 9.63 7.87
CA LEU A 449 -9.75 9.45 7.75
C LEU A 449 -9.12 9.06 9.10
N LEU A 450 -9.56 9.66 10.21
CA LEU A 450 -9.11 9.28 11.55
C LEU A 450 -9.43 7.83 11.92
N ARG A 451 -10.59 7.32 11.47
CA ARG A 451 -11.03 5.95 11.77
C ARG A 451 -10.20 4.88 11.05
N LEU A 452 -9.52 5.22 9.96
CA LEU A 452 -8.65 4.30 9.23
C LEU A 452 -7.42 3.89 10.06
N GLY A 453 -6.89 4.81 10.88
CA GLY A 453 -5.66 4.59 11.62
C GLY A 453 -4.40 4.65 10.75
N GLY A 454 -3.30 4.10 11.28
CA GLY A 454 -2.02 4.05 10.58
C GLY A 454 -2.04 3.15 9.33
N PRO A 455 -1.22 3.45 8.31
CA PRO A 455 -1.17 2.72 7.05
C PRO A 455 -0.73 1.26 7.26
N SER A 456 -1.42 0.34 6.60
CA SER A 456 -1.13 -1.11 6.70
C SER A 456 0.06 -1.56 5.85
N ARG A 457 0.35 -0.85 4.75
CA ARG A 457 1.47 -1.13 3.86
C ARG A 457 2.74 -0.46 4.35
N LEU A 458 3.86 -1.15 4.16
CA LEU A 458 5.18 -0.60 4.43
C LEU A 458 5.84 -0.22 3.11
N HIS A 459 6.17 1.06 2.96
CA HIS A 459 7.08 1.51 1.92
C HIS A 459 8.49 1.69 2.51
N THR A 460 9.46 0.97 1.95
CA THR A 460 10.88 1.10 2.29
C THR A 460 11.69 1.48 1.07
N ASP A 461 12.58 2.45 1.21
CA ASP A 461 13.50 2.90 0.17
C ASP A 461 14.79 3.46 0.82
N ASP A 462 15.85 3.69 0.04
CA ASP A 462 17.09 4.30 0.54
C ASP A 462 16.89 5.72 1.08
N MET A 463 15.75 6.32 0.73
CA MET A 463 15.23 7.61 1.19
C MET A 463 14.74 7.64 2.64
N GLU A 464 14.54 6.49 3.30
CA GLU A 464 14.05 6.45 4.67
C GLU A 464 15.00 7.18 5.63
N VAL A 465 14.48 8.13 6.41
CA VAL A 465 15.24 8.81 7.46
C VAL A 465 14.96 8.14 8.80
N VAL A 466 16.03 7.80 9.51
CA VAL A 466 16.00 7.19 10.85
C VAL A 466 16.27 8.24 11.90
N THR A 467 15.34 8.38 12.85
CA THR A 467 15.41 9.29 14.01
C THR A 467 14.98 8.60 15.30
N GLY A 468 15.16 9.25 16.45
CA GLY A 468 14.89 8.75 17.79
C GLY A 468 16.15 8.30 18.55
N SER A 469 15.99 7.35 19.46
CA SER A 469 17.10 6.78 20.25
C SER A 469 17.30 5.32 19.88
N PHE A 470 18.47 4.99 19.35
CA PHE A 470 18.86 3.61 19.08
C PHE A 470 19.44 2.98 20.34
N PRO A 471 18.78 1.98 20.94
CA PRO A 471 19.28 1.33 22.14
C PRO A 471 20.39 0.33 21.81
N LEU A 472 21.52 0.42 22.53
CA LEU A 472 22.64 -0.48 22.44
C LEU A 472 22.69 -1.34 23.71
N PRO A 473 22.56 -2.68 23.61
CA PRO A 473 22.64 -3.56 24.76
C PRO A 473 24.00 -3.47 25.45
N VAL A 474 23.95 -3.33 26.77
CA VAL A 474 25.13 -3.38 27.64
C VAL A 474 25.25 -4.79 28.21
N VAL A 475 26.45 -5.37 28.20
CA VAL A 475 26.79 -6.70 28.74
C VAL A 475 27.99 -6.59 29.69
N ASP A 476 28.39 -7.71 30.29
CA ASP A 476 29.54 -7.80 31.20
C ASP A 476 29.46 -6.82 32.38
N ARG A 477 28.27 -6.71 32.99
CA ARG A 477 27.97 -5.81 34.14
C ARG A 477 28.27 -4.33 33.86
N GLY A 478 27.91 -3.84 32.68
CA GLY A 478 28.11 -2.43 32.34
C GLY A 478 29.33 -2.17 31.45
N ALA A 479 30.25 -3.13 31.33
CA ALA A 479 31.58 -2.88 30.79
C ALA A 479 31.64 -2.89 29.25
N THR A 480 30.72 -3.58 28.58
CA THR A 480 30.77 -3.81 27.14
C THR A 480 29.44 -3.46 26.49
N LEU A 481 29.46 -2.77 25.35
CA LEU A 481 28.31 -2.56 24.46
C LEU A 481 28.34 -3.55 23.31
N VAL A 482 27.15 -3.98 22.88
CA VAL A 482 26.98 -4.78 21.66
C VAL A 482 26.39 -3.90 20.57
N VAL A 483 27.18 -3.69 19.51
CA VAL A 483 26.88 -2.77 18.41
C VAL A 483 26.63 -3.57 17.13
N PRO A 484 25.43 -3.53 16.55
CA PRO A 484 25.18 -4.22 15.28
C PRO A 484 25.97 -3.58 14.14
N VAL A 485 26.71 -4.39 13.37
CA VAL A 485 27.50 -3.94 12.21
C VAL A 485 26.85 -4.31 10.87
N SER A 486 25.70 -4.98 10.90
CA SER A 486 24.88 -5.31 9.74
C SER A 486 23.39 -5.10 10.02
N SER A 487 22.65 -4.74 8.97
CA SER A 487 21.19 -4.63 8.94
C SER A 487 20.57 -5.45 7.79
N SER A 488 21.38 -6.30 7.14
CA SER A 488 21.03 -6.91 5.86
C SER A 488 20.23 -8.21 5.95
N HIS A 489 19.99 -8.73 7.16
CA HIS A 489 19.25 -9.97 7.29
C HIS A 489 17.78 -9.74 7.62
N PRO A 490 16.84 -10.19 6.77
CA PRO A 490 15.47 -10.32 7.20
C PRO A 490 15.46 -11.29 8.39
N VAL A 491 14.72 -10.91 9.43
CA VAL A 491 14.44 -11.82 10.53
C VAL A 491 13.74 -13.02 9.87
N GLY A 492 14.25 -14.24 10.10
CA GLY A 492 13.53 -15.45 9.69
C GLY A 492 12.08 -15.37 10.18
N GLY A 493 11.14 -16.00 9.47
CA GLY A 493 9.72 -15.94 9.85
C GLY A 493 9.54 -16.12 11.36
N PRO A 494 8.75 -15.26 12.03
CA PRO A 494 8.70 -15.24 13.48
C PRO A 494 8.32 -16.63 14.01
N PRO A 495 8.88 -17.05 15.15
CA PRO A 495 8.52 -18.32 15.78
C PRO A 495 7.01 -18.34 16.10
N PRO A 496 6.43 -19.53 16.39
CA PRO A 496 5.03 -19.63 16.75
C PRO A 496 4.65 -18.63 17.85
N ALA A 497 3.51 -17.99 17.69
CA ALA A 497 3.04 -17.02 18.66
C ALA A 497 2.80 -17.67 20.02
N SER A 498 3.20 -16.98 21.09
CA SER A 498 3.03 -17.46 22.47
C SER A 498 1.79 -16.88 23.16
N ALA A 499 1.36 -15.69 22.78
CA ALA A 499 0.25 -14.98 23.39
C ALA A 499 -0.37 -13.93 22.44
N THR A 500 -1.46 -13.31 22.91
CA THR A 500 -2.10 -12.17 22.24
C THR A 500 -2.25 -11.01 23.21
N ILE A 501 -1.97 -9.79 22.73
CA ILE A 501 -2.29 -8.53 23.40
C ILE A 501 -3.19 -7.69 22.49
N ASP A 502 -4.17 -7.00 23.08
CA ASP A 502 -5.03 -6.10 22.33
C ASP A 502 -4.27 -4.83 21.96
N TRP A 503 -3.93 -4.71 20.68
CA TRP A 503 -3.24 -3.54 20.15
C TRP A 503 -4.23 -2.49 19.61
N THR A 504 -5.55 -2.72 19.72
CA THR A 504 -6.61 -1.85 19.17
C THR A 504 -6.55 -0.47 19.82
N GLY A 505 -5.74 0.42 19.25
CA GLY A 505 -5.45 1.74 19.83
C GLY A 505 -4.03 2.21 19.56
N ALA A 506 -3.07 1.30 19.43
CA ALA A 506 -1.66 1.61 19.18
C ALA A 506 -1.41 2.44 17.90
N LEU A 507 -2.31 2.32 16.92
CA LEU A 507 -2.26 3.01 15.63
C LEU A 507 -3.52 3.86 15.37
N ARG A 508 -4.22 4.30 16.42
CA ARG A 508 -5.41 5.16 16.30
C ARG A 508 -5.22 6.47 17.08
N PRO A 509 -5.38 7.64 16.47
CA PRO A 509 -5.17 8.92 17.16
C PRO A 509 -6.24 9.26 18.20
N GLY A 510 -7.41 8.62 18.15
CA GLY A 510 -8.56 8.97 18.99
C GLY A 510 -8.48 8.39 20.40
N GLY A 511 -8.63 9.23 21.43
CA GLY A 511 -8.79 8.72 22.80
C GLY A 511 -8.68 9.72 23.95
N ARG A 512 -7.86 10.76 23.82
CA ARG A 512 -7.74 11.92 24.76
C ARG A 512 -6.61 12.83 24.25
N PRO A 513 -6.73 14.17 24.39
CA PRO A 513 -5.57 15.06 24.28
C PRO A 513 -4.49 14.57 25.25
N SER A 514 -3.26 14.48 24.78
CA SER A 514 -2.16 13.95 25.58
C SER A 514 -1.78 14.88 26.73
N ALA A 515 -1.46 14.31 27.89
CA ALA A 515 -0.73 15.02 28.94
C ALA A 515 0.78 15.18 28.61
N HIS A 516 1.28 14.47 27.59
CA HIS A 516 2.69 14.38 27.22
C HIS A 516 2.88 14.35 25.68
N PRO A 517 2.69 15.47 24.97
CA PRO A 517 3.05 15.57 23.55
C PRO A 517 4.56 15.39 23.31
N ASP A 518 5.38 15.78 24.30
CA ASP A 518 6.85 15.79 24.21
C ASP A 518 7.50 14.52 24.80
N GLN A 519 6.98 13.34 24.46
CA GLN A 519 7.59 12.09 24.93
C GLN A 519 9.00 11.92 24.33
N PRO A 520 10.08 12.00 25.15
CA PRO A 520 11.42 11.87 24.61
C PRO A 520 11.63 10.45 24.06
N SER A 521 12.51 10.33 23.07
CA SER A 521 12.88 9.05 22.46
C SER A 521 13.59 8.06 23.38
N TRP A 522 13.96 8.50 24.59
CA TRP A 522 14.45 7.66 25.68
C TRP A 522 13.76 8.05 26.98
N GLN A 523 13.20 7.07 27.68
CA GLN A 523 12.45 7.25 28.93
C GLN A 523 12.87 6.21 29.96
N ARG A 524 13.04 6.66 31.20
CA ARG A 524 13.15 5.78 32.37
C ARG A 524 11.78 5.67 33.04
N LEU A 525 11.29 4.44 33.17
CA LEU A 525 9.96 4.13 33.72
C LEU A 525 10.05 3.58 35.14
N ALA A 526 11.08 2.77 35.42
CA ALA A 526 11.39 2.26 36.75
C ALA A 526 12.91 2.20 36.99
N ALA A 527 13.29 1.81 38.22
CA ALA A 527 14.70 1.67 38.58
C ALA A 527 15.37 0.54 37.79
N ASP A 528 14.69 -0.61 37.71
CA ASP A 528 15.13 -1.87 37.10
C ASP A 528 13.98 -2.46 36.27
N GLY A 529 14.31 -3.34 35.31
CA GLY A 529 13.33 -4.09 34.54
C GLY A 529 13.74 -4.32 33.09
N ALA A 530 12.81 -4.85 32.30
CA ALA A 530 12.99 -5.04 30.87
C ALA A 530 13.04 -3.71 30.12
N HIS A 531 13.71 -3.70 28.98
CA HIS A 531 13.72 -2.59 28.05
C HIS A 531 12.67 -2.77 26.95
N VAL A 532 11.86 -1.74 26.68
CA VAL A 532 10.95 -1.71 25.54
C VAL A 532 11.54 -0.82 24.44
N ALA A 533 11.77 -1.38 23.26
CA ALA A 533 12.16 -0.66 22.06
C ALA A 533 10.99 -0.59 21.07
N ILE A 534 10.65 0.62 20.62
CA ILE A 534 9.65 0.85 19.59
C ILE A 534 10.34 1.10 18.25
N VAL A 535 9.84 0.48 17.18
CA VAL A 535 10.23 0.85 15.80
C VAL A 535 8.98 1.21 15.02
N ALA A 536 8.81 2.48 14.70
CA ALA A 536 7.62 3.05 14.08
C ALA A 536 7.88 3.63 12.67
N ALA A 537 6.81 4.02 11.98
CA ALA A 537 6.86 4.61 10.65
C ALA A 537 7.24 6.08 10.60
N CYS A 538 6.99 6.81 11.68
CA CYS A 538 7.38 8.19 11.86
C CYS A 538 7.45 8.48 13.36
N GLU A 539 7.98 9.63 13.74
CA GLU A 539 8.08 10.02 15.15
C GLU A 539 6.70 10.18 15.81
N GLY A 540 5.71 10.71 15.09
CA GLY A 540 4.33 10.80 15.60
C GLY A 540 3.71 9.44 15.90
N GLU A 541 3.97 8.44 15.06
CA GLU A 541 3.54 7.07 15.32
C GLU A 541 4.32 6.45 16.49
N ALA A 542 5.62 6.74 16.61
CA ALA A 542 6.44 6.30 17.73
C ALA A 542 5.90 6.82 19.07
N VAL A 543 5.52 8.10 19.13
CA VAL A 543 4.87 8.72 20.30
C VAL A 543 3.50 8.08 20.56
N LEU A 544 2.72 7.80 19.52
CA LEU A 544 1.41 7.15 19.66
C LEU A 544 1.54 5.74 20.26
N ILE A 545 2.48 4.93 19.77
CA ILE A 545 2.77 3.59 20.31
C ILE A 545 3.33 3.70 21.74
N GLY A 546 4.17 4.70 22.02
CA GLY A 546 4.69 4.97 23.36
C GLY A 546 3.58 5.24 24.38
N ARG A 547 2.55 6.03 23.99
CA ARG A 547 1.34 6.25 24.81
C ARG A 547 0.58 4.94 25.05
N TRP A 548 0.37 4.15 24.00
CA TRP A 548 -0.28 2.84 24.15
C TRP A 548 0.50 1.92 25.09
N ILE A 549 1.84 1.90 25.03
CA ILE A 549 2.69 1.13 25.96
C ILE A 549 2.47 1.58 27.41
N HIS A 550 2.41 2.88 27.68
CA HIS A 550 2.13 3.41 29.01
C HIS A 550 0.80 2.90 29.58
N ASP A 551 -0.25 2.85 28.74
CA ASP A 551 -1.56 2.34 29.13
C ASP A 551 -1.58 0.80 29.33
N HIS A 552 -0.58 0.09 28.79
CA HIS A 552 -0.51 -1.39 28.79
C HIS A 552 0.74 -1.94 29.49
N LEU A 553 1.38 -1.16 30.37
CA LEU A 553 2.64 -1.56 31.04
C LEU A 553 2.52 -2.90 31.78
N ASP A 554 1.40 -3.14 32.47
CA ASP A 554 1.20 -4.39 33.23
C ASP A 554 1.07 -5.62 32.32
N GLU A 555 0.41 -5.48 31.17
CA GLU A 555 0.27 -6.54 30.18
C GLU A 555 1.60 -6.84 29.49
N LEU A 556 2.33 -5.80 29.10
CA LEU A 556 3.64 -5.91 28.51
C LEU A 556 4.67 -6.47 29.50
N ALA A 557 4.59 -6.09 30.78
CA ALA A 557 5.42 -6.65 31.84
C ALA A 557 5.19 -8.16 31.99
N ARG A 558 3.93 -8.63 31.92
CA ARG A 558 3.63 -10.08 31.91
C ARG A 558 4.22 -10.77 30.68
N ALA A 559 4.11 -10.17 29.51
CA ALA A 559 4.70 -10.72 28.27
C ALA A 559 6.25 -10.73 28.29
N ALA A 560 6.86 -9.75 28.96
CA ALA A 560 8.30 -9.68 29.24
C ALA A 560 8.74 -10.67 30.32
N GLY A 561 7.81 -11.15 31.14
CA GLY A 561 8.08 -11.93 32.35
C GLY A 561 8.54 -11.10 33.56
N GLY A 562 8.42 -9.77 33.55
CA GLY A 562 8.89 -8.87 34.61
C GLY A 562 8.60 -7.38 34.35
N PRO A 563 8.88 -6.49 35.30
CA PRO A 563 8.54 -5.06 35.18
C PRO A 563 9.27 -4.40 34.01
N ILE A 564 8.67 -3.37 33.42
CA ILE A 564 9.32 -2.55 32.39
C ILE A 564 10.10 -1.41 33.06
N GLY A 565 11.42 -1.38 32.84
CA GLY A 565 12.33 -0.41 33.45
C GLY A 565 12.56 0.83 32.58
N THR A 566 12.70 0.64 31.27
CA THR A 566 13.07 1.71 30.34
C THR A 566 12.40 1.54 28.98
N MET A 567 12.29 2.62 28.22
CA MET A 567 11.69 2.63 26.89
C MET A 567 12.49 3.51 25.92
N THR A 568 12.77 3.00 24.71
CA THR A 568 13.24 3.79 23.58
C THR A 568 12.22 3.77 22.46
N TRP A 569 12.30 4.76 21.58
CA TRP A 569 11.66 4.67 20.29
C TRP A 569 12.57 5.14 19.15
N LEU A 570 12.36 4.50 17.99
CA LEU A 570 12.96 4.80 16.70
C LEU A 570 11.86 5.01 15.66
N ALA A 571 12.06 5.98 14.78
CA ALA A 571 11.26 6.15 13.58
C ALA A 571 12.11 5.81 12.35
N SER A 572 11.54 5.08 11.39
CA SER A 572 12.12 4.87 10.04
C SER A 572 11.11 5.37 9.02
N ASP A 573 11.31 6.63 8.62
CA ASP A 573 10.32 7.45 7.93
C ASP A 573 10.69 7.71 6.47
N ILE A 574 9.88 7.17 5.56
CA ILE A 574 9.98 7.41 4.12
C ILE A 574 9.47 8.81 3.73
N ALA A 575 8.61 9.40 4.56
CA ALA A 575 7.98 10.69 4.32
C ALA A 575 8.03 11.55 5.60
N PRO A 576 9.21 12.08 5.98
CA PRO A 576 9.38 12.91 7.17
C PRO A 576 8.85 14.33 6.95
N VAL A 577 7.55 14.43 6.64
CA VAL A 577 6.85 15.65 6.24
C VAL A 577 6.06 16.31 7.36
N GLY A 578 5.90 15.62 8.50
CA GLY A 578 5.15 16.11 9.66
C GLY A 578 6.06 16.58 10.79
N HIS A 579 5.47 16.74 11.97
CA HIS A 579 6.18 17.11 13.17
C HIS A 579 7.17 16.01 13.61
N LEU A 580 8.36 16.47 13.99
CA LEU A 580 9.49 15.65 14.39
C LEU A 580 9.87 16.06 15.83
N PRO A 581 9.20 15.52 16.86
CA PRO A 581 9.42 15.89 18.27
C PRO A 581 10.87 15.72 18.71
N ASP A 582 11.62 14.77 18.15
CA ASP A 582 13.05 14.63 18.36
C ASP A 582 13.81 15.21 17.15
N GLY A 583 13.52 14.71 15.94
CA GLY A 583 14.22 15.07 14.70
C GLY A 583 15.74 14.94 14.80
N SER A 584 16.20 14.04 15.67
CA SER A 584 17.59 13.69 15.89
C SER A 584 17.71 12.17 15.94
N LEU A 585 18.91 11.63 15.70
CA LEU A 585 19.21 10.23 16.00
C LEU A 585 20.34 10.18 17.01
N ARG A 586 20.14 9.46 18.11
CA ARG A 586 21.18 9.21 19.10
C ARG A 586 21.30 7.75 19.46
N THR A 587 22.47 7.36 19.95
CA THR A 587 22.67 6.03 20.54
C THR A 587 22.56 6.12 22.06
N VAL A 588 21.88 5.16 22.70
CA VAL A 588 21.78 5.09 24.16
C VAL A 588 22.21 3.71 24.66
N ALA A 589 23.04 3.68 25.70
CA ALA A 589 23.39 2.42 26.37
C ALA A 589 22.22 1.96 27.25
N VAL A 590 21.84 0.69 27.11
CA VAL A 590 20.73 0.09 27.87
C VAL A 590 21.20 -1.16 28.58
N ASP A 591 21.20 -1.10 29.90
CA ASP A 591 21.42 -2.23 30.79
C ASP A 591 20.05 -2.79 31.22
N ALA A 592 19.64 -3.90 30.61
CA ALA A 592 18.38 -4.58 30.88
C ALA A 592 18.55 -6.08 30.68
N ASP A 593 17.97 -6.87 31.59
CA ASP A 593 18.05 -8.34 31.57
C ASP A 593 17.19 -8.97 30.46
N ARG A 594 16.20 -8.22 29.97
CA ARG A 594 15.20 -8.66 28.99
C ARG A 594 14.75 -7.50 28.11
N TRP A 595 14.32 -7.86 26.92
CA TRP A 595 13.98 -6.89 25.88
C TRP A 595 12.62 -7.18 25.27
N LEU A 596 11.92 -6.11 24.91
CA LEU A 596 10.69 -6.13 24.13
C LEU A 596 10.87 -5.25 22.92
N LEU A 597 10.51 -5.74 21.74
CA LEU A 597 10.42 -4.96 20.52
C LEU A 597 8.94 -4.82 20.13
N VAL A 598 8.44 -3.59 20.08
CA VAL A 598 7.07 -3.27 19.66
C VAL A 598 7.11 -2.61 18.28
N THR A 599 6.51 -3.24 17.28
CA THR A 599 6.49 -2.74 15.90
C THR A 599 5.43 -3.46 15.06
N THR A 600 5.25 -3.09 13.79
CA THR A 600 4.36 -3.82 12.86
C THR A 600 5.08 -5.04 12.25
N ARG A 601 4.34 -6.07 11.85
CA ARG A 601 4.89 -7.28 11.25
C ARG A 601 5.70 -6.99 9.99
N ALA A 602 5.23 -6.08 9.14
CA ALA A 602 5.97 -5.68 7.93
C ALA A 602 7.33 -5.09 8.28
N ARG A 603 7.43 -4.28 9.36
CA ARG A 603 8.70 -3.69 9.78
C ARG A 603 9.67 -4.71 10.36
N LEU A 604 9.18 -5.75 11.05
CA LEU A 604 10.05 -6.86 11.50
C LEU A 604 10.78 -7.52 10.32
N GLN A 605 10.13 -7.61 9.17
CA GLN A 605 10.65 -8.32 8.01
C GLN A 605 11.55 -7.43 7.13
N HIS A 606 11.25 -6.14 7.03
CA HIS A 606 11.84 -5.28 5.99
C HIS A 606 12.55 -4.02 6.51
N CYS A 607 12.42 -3.68 7.79
CA CYS A 607 13.04 -2.48 8.37
C CYS A 607 14.47 -2.76 8.84
N ALA A 608 15.43 -2.00 8.33
CA ALA A 608 16.85 -2.10 8.73
C ALA A 608 17.07 -1.81 10.22
N ALA A 609 16.32 -0.86 10.80
CA ALA A 609 16.42 -0.52 12.22
C ALA A 609 15.96 -1.68 13.12
N ALA A 610 14.83 -2.32 12.78
CA ALA A 610 14.36 -3.51 13.49
C ALA A 610 15.35 -4.68 13.39
N SER A 611 15.88 -4.95 12.18
CA SER A 611 16.88 -5.99 11.97
C SER A 611 18.18 -5.75 12.76
N ALA A 612 18.69 -4.52 12.75
CA ALA A 612 19.88 -4.14 13.52
C ALA A 612 19.65 -4.30 15.03
N LEU A 613 18.49 -3.87 15.54
CA LEU A 613 18.13 -3.99 16.95
C LEU A 613 18.02 -5.46 17.38
N ILE A 614 17.30 -6.29 16.61
CA ILE A 614 17.18 -7.73 16.88
C ILE A 614 18.57 -8.38 16.89
N THR A 615 19.42 -8.06 15.91
CA THR A 615 20.79 -8.56 15.84
C THR A 615 21.61 -8.17 17.07
N GLY A 616 21.54 -6.89 17.48
CA GLY A 616 22.25 -6.40 18.67
C GLY A 616 21.83 -7.11 19.95
N VAL A 617 20.52 -7.21 20.21
CA VAL A 617 19.96 -7.83 21.43
C VAL A 617 20.24 -9.33 21.48
N THR A 618 20.00 -10.05 20.37
CA THR A 618 20.19 -11.51 20.33
C THR A 618 21.67 -11.89 20.42
N THR A 619 22.58 -11.14 19.80
CA THR A 619 24.05 -11.35 19.93
C THR A 619 24.58 -10.96 21.31
N ALA A 620 23.88 -10.06 22.01
CA ALA A 620 24.17 -9.75 23.41
C ALA A 620 23.82 -10.90 24.36
N GLY A 621 23.04 -11.89 23.91
CA GLY A 621 22.61 -13.02 24.71
C GLY A 621 21.35 -12.77 25.53
N TYR A 622 20.61 -11.70 25.24
CA TYR A 622 19.40 -11.35 25.99
C TYR A 622 18.12 -11.98 25.40
N PRO A 623 17.17 -12.40 26.25
CA PRO A 623 15.83 -12.77 25.81
C PRO A 623 15.12 -11.57 25.15
N LEU A 624 14.53 -11.81 23.98
CA LEU A 624 13.79 -10.80 23.22
C LEU A 624 12.37 -11.29 22.92
N THR A 625 11.38 -10.54 23.42
CA THR A 625 9.97 -10.70 23.06
C THR A 625 9.60 -9.67 22.00
N VAL A 626 8.90 -10.08 20.95
CA VAL A 626 8.42 -9.21 19.88
C VAL A 626 6.90 -9.11 19.97
N VAL A 627 6.39 -7.88 19.92
CA VAL A 627 4.96 -7.56 19.92
C VAL A 627 4.60 -6.91 18.58
N ALA A 628 3.81 -7.62 17.76
CA ALA A 628 3.36 -7.16 16.45
C ALA A 628 2.01 -6.41 16.54
N ILE A 629 2.02 -5.08 16.43
CA ILE A 629 0.84 -4.22 16.64
C ILE A 629 -0.08 -4.07 15.40
N ASP A 630 -0.11 -5.10 14.56
CA ASP A 630 -0.95 -5.22 13.36
C ASP A 630 -1.52 -6.66 13.20
N GLY A 631 -1.20 -7.56 14.13
CA GLY A 631 -1.69 -8.93 14.15
C GLY A 631 -2.95 -9.08 15.01
N ARG A 632 -4.09 -9.49 14.41
CA ARG A 632 -5.36 -9.68 15.15
C ARG A 632 -5.28 -10.69 16.30
N ALA A 633 -4.46 -11.72 16.17
CA ALA A 633 -4.23 -12.74 17.19
C ALA A 633 -2.81 -13.29 17.05
N GLY A 634 -2.29 -13.86 18.14
CA GLY A 634 -0.96 -14.47 18.17
C GLY A 634 0.13 -13.46 17.80
N ASN A 635 0.09 -12.28 18.42
CA ASN A 635 0.97 -11.17 18.08
C ASN A 635 2.17 -11.01 19.04
N ILE A 636 2.37 -11.96 19.95
CA ILE A 636 3.53 -12.02 20.83
C ILE A 636 4.40 -13.21 20.43
N HIS A 637 5.69 -12.97 20.19
CA HIS A 637 6.66 -13.97 19.78
C HIS A 637 7.91 -13.89 20.65
N HIS A 638 8.44 -15.03 21.11
CA HIS A 638 9.73 -15.06 21.81
C HIS A 638 10.81 -15.51 20.84
N LEU A 639 11.80 -14.65 20.59
CA LEU A 639 12.92 -14.98 19.74
C LEU A 639 13.96 -15.79 20.53
N PRO A 640 14.61 -16.78 19.91
CA PRO A 640 15.69 -17.52 20.55
C PRO A 640 16.87 -16.59 20.83
N ILE A 641 17.59 -16.89 21.91
CA ILE A 641 18.86 -16.22 22.21
C ILE A 641 19.85 -16.55 21.09
N GLY A 642 20.48 -15.53 20.52
CA GLY A 642 21.44 -15.68 19.42
C GLY A 642 22.79 -16.21 19.89
N ASP A 643 23.65 -16.54 18.94
CA ASP A 643 25.05 -16.91 19.23
C ASP A 643 25.86 -15.65 19.59
N PRO A 644 26.47 -15.56 20.79
CA PRO A 644 27.34 -14.44 21.16
C PRO A 644 28.56 -14.27 20.24
N GLY A 645 28.93 -15.31 19.47
CA GLY A 645 29.99 -15.30 18.46
C GLY A 645 29.57 -14.79 17.07
N ASP A 646 28.33 -14.32 16.91
CA ASP A 646 27.84 -13.80 15.65
C ASP A 646 28.62 -12.56 15.19
N GLN A 647 29.30 -12.67 14.04
CA GLN A 647 30.12 -11.61 13.47
C GLN A 647 29.31 -10.40 12.98
N ARG A 648 27.98 -10.46 13.06
CA ARG A 648 27.07 -9.36 12.69
C ARG A 648 26.94 -8.29 13.77
N ALA A 649 27.52 -8.49 14.95
CA ALA A 649 27.69 -7.44 15.95
C ALA A 649 29.14 -7.37 16.44
N ALA A 650 29.55 -6.17 16.84
CA ALA A 650 30.84 -5.91 17.47
C ALA A 650 30.64 -5.62 18.96
N ARG A 651 31.61 -6.03 19.77
CA ARG A 651 31.67 -5.71 21.20
C ARG A 651 32.68 -4.60 21.43
N VAL A 652 32.26 -3.51 22.08
CA VAL A 652 33.12 -2.36 22.38
C VAL A 652 33.04 -2.03 23.86
N ALA A 653 34.17 -1.67 24.49
CA ALA A 653 34.14 -1.23 25.88
C ALA A 653 33.28 0.04 26.02
N THR A 654 32.37 0.08 27.00
CA THR A 654 31.46 1.21 27.22
C THR A 654 32.22 2.53 27.40
N THR A 655 33.41 2.48 28.01
CA THR A 655 34.29 3.66 28.21
C THR A 655 34.97 4.14 26.93
N ALA A 656 35.08 3.29 25.91
CA ALA A 656 35.65 3.62 24.61
C ALA A 656 34.58 4.03 23.58
N ALA A 657 33.30 3.82 23.91
CA ALA A 657 32.20 4.09 23.00
C ALA A 657 31.92 5.60 22.88
N ALA A 658 31.80 6.07 21.65
CA ALA A 658 31.37 7.43 21.36
C ALA A 658 29.84 7.43 21.15
N PHE A 659 29.09 7.90 22.14
CA PHE A 659 27.65 8.14 21.95
C PHE A 659 27.48 9.37 21.07
N VAL A 660 26.93 9.15 19.88
CA VAL A 660 26.74 10.20 18.89
C VAL A 660 25.29 10.66 18.93
N GLU A 661 25.09 11.97 18.93
CA GLU A 661 23.79 12.60 18.64
C GLU A 661 23.91 13.31 17.29
N LEU A 662 22.98 13.00 16.39
CA LEU A 662 22.92 13.56 15.05
C LEU A 662 21.61 14.33 14.86
N PRO A 663 21.65 15.66 14.96
CA PRO A 663 20.54 16.49 14.51
C PRO A 663 20.25 16.18 13.05
N GLY A 664 18.99 15.93 12.69
CA GLY A 664 18.62 15.53 11.33
C GLY A 664 18.50 14.03 11.09
N GLY A 665 18.90 13.19 12.05
CA GLY A 665 18.91 11.74 11.88
C GLY A 665 19.94 11.25 10.85
N VAL A 666 19.68 10.08 10.26
CA VAL A 666 20.46 9.54 9.12
C VAL A 666 19.55 8.83 8.13
N PHE A 667 19.90 8.84 6.85
CA PHE A 667 19.26 7.91 5.91
C PHE A 667 19.55 6.46 6.28
N ARG A 668 18.62 5.55 5.97
CA ARG A 668 18.70 4.11 6.23
C ARG A 668 20.05 3.49 5.86
N ALA A 669 20.57 3.84 4.69
CA ALA A 669 21.86 3.33 4.20
C ALA A 669 23.06 3.73 5.08
N GLY A 670 22.95 4.83 5.85
CA GLY A 670 23.97 5.31 6.76
C GLY A 670 23.85 4.79 8.20
N LEU A 671 22.79 4.03 8.54
CA LEU A 671 22.52 3.58 9.91
C LEU A 671 23.63 2.67 10.46
N THR A 672 24.03 1.64 9.71
CA THR A 672 25.11 0.73 10.15
C THR A 672 26.46 1.43 10.22
N GLU A 673 26.70 2.39 9.33
CA GLU A 673 27.92 3.20 9.34
C GLU A 673 27.96 4.11 10.58
N LEU A 674 26.82 4.68 10.97
CA LEU A 674 26.67 5.43 12.22
C LEU A 674 26.94 4.55 13.43
N LEU A 675 26.31 3.38 13.52
CA LEU A 675 26.52 2.45 14.64
C LEU A 675 27.98 2.00 14.69
N GLY A 676 28.61 1.74 13.55
CA GLY A 676 30.05 1.48 13.46
C GLY A 676 30.91 2.64 13.97
N SER A 677 30.47 3.89 13.86
CA SER A 677 31.21 5.04 14.43
C SER A 677 31.22 5.05 15.96
N THR A 678 30.24 4.40 16.61
CA THR A 678 30.23 4.17 18.07
C THR A 678 31.37 3.28 18.53
N LEU A 679 32.00 2.50 17.63
CA LEU A 679 33.17 1.66 17.93
C LEU A 679 34.46 2.46 18.21
N GLY A 680 34.43 3.80 18.09
CA GLY A 680 35.51 4.66 18.57
C GLY A 680 36.85 4.44 17.84
N GLY A 681 36.90 4.68 16.53
CA GLY A 681 38.16 4.69 15.74
C GLY A 681 38.95 3.38 15.67
N ALA A 682 38.53 2.33 16.39
CA ALA A 682 39.14 1.01 16.37
C ALA A 682 38.74 0.26 15.09
N ARG A 683 39.48 0.51 14.01
CA ARG A 683 39.60 -0.40 12.87
C ARG A 683 41.04 -0.82 12.70
#